data_AF-A8QH17-F1
#
_entry.id   AF-A8QH17-F1
#
_cell.length_a   1.000
_cell.length_b   1.000
_cell.length_c   1.000
_cell.angle_alpha   90.00
_cell.angle_beta   90.00
_cell.angle_gamma   90.00
#
_symmetry.space_group_name_H-M   'P 1'
#
loop_
_entity.id
_entity.type
_entity.pdbx_description
1 polymer ?
#
loop_
_entity_poly.entity_id
_entity_poly.type
_entity_poly.pdbx_seq_one_letter_code
_entity_poly.pdbx_strand_id
1 'polypeptide(L)'
;MEYTQQQILDDATVIAKHTSTLANLCREASERASNVNLKKQFINCAREVASSTASLISAVKQLDSSFTEKNQRECTEAARSLYTAAQQLETFVDNPDFAAVPAKISIAGEIAQKSILLSGREMLDASYEMILTAKQLAVSPADASTWQRLADNSKIVSESIKRLVTSIREQAPGQVDLDAAINQLQQMIQQIDRASMDALQDQLPRGVITEQRVHQQILHACQSLYDRIELLREATIGHSEELGHCVHEHMEAIEPLVQSSIQAASVTYDTKSLTTIFEQCKTVVEAELQMLYACRNVTRNPKARDLHVILSDSASQLRDALAEMQRNINRMASEAGVILGVVENISRSIALTDETTSQTITGTFTDAQTRMISALEEISRLATDMPLTPPESLGSLALRLSERYSDLATDSRLAIATLSSPNLAQKLRVAVQKLGTACIEEVKIAGQRRAHPADQATIKYSLILERVLDDLSRGSQTVVERVQEVLAALHEGSRGTQACINAANTVSGIIGDLDTTIMFATAGSLNPQRDSENFGNHREAILKTAKALVEDTKALVAGAASNQEQLAVAAQNAVRTIVNLSDAVKNGAVSLSSDNAEAQVMVIHAVRDVAAALSNLIQATKNASGRSLHDPAMGYLKEAAKIMVTNVTSLLKTVKTIENEHQRGERALEAAIEAISQEISLYDSGEAPSRGGATAEDLIRSTKQLTAATARAAAAAQTLQQSDIIAAANIARQSVCDLLATTRAAALSADSADARYRTLDCGREVAVQVRSLLITLQALTIRRDDPHARDALLEASRRIAKVVGELVNCGELLKGDSWTDPSDPTAIAENELIGAANSIEAAAVKLSQLRPRQAQKVDDSLTFDEQILAAAKSIATAVQTLVKAASAAQRELVAQGRLEAHPAFATDDYQWSEGLISASRLVAAAVHQLCEAANALVQGHSSEEKLISAAKQVASSTAHLLVACKVKSDLDSRAMQRLQSAGHAVKTATEHLVMAARSAIHEDERTLIISQRMVSGIAQVMDAQEQVLRKERELIEARGKLAALNKARYERGMSPNTDR
;
A
#
# COMPACT_ATOMS: atom_id res chain seq x y z
N MET A 1 -1.68 -32.89 -57.60
CA MET A 1 -2.90 -33.00 -56.77
C MET A 1 -3.43 -31.59 -56.61
N GLU A 2 -4.65 -31.31 -57.05
CA GLU A 2 -5.29 -30.00 -56.81
C GLU A 2 -5.76 -29.99 -55.35
N TYR A 3 -5.09 -29.21 -54.50
CA TYR A 3 -5.52 -29.00 -53.12
C TYR A 3 -6.85 -28.25 -53.13
N THR A 4 -7.85 -28.75 -52.40
CA THR A 4 -9.10 -28.02 -52.23
C THR A 4 -8.92 -26.88 -51.24
N GLN A 5 -9.65 -25.78 -51.42
CA GLN A 5 -9.61 -24.61 -50.53
C GLN A 5 -9.88 -24.99 -49.06
N GLN A 6 -10.77 -25.96 -48.83
CA GLN A 6 -11.11 -26.45 -47.50
C GLN A 6 -9.96 -27.23 -46.84
N GLN A 7 -9.23 -28.05 -47.60
CA GLN A 7 -8.04 -28.75 -47.09
C GLN A 7 -6.95 -27.79 -46.65
N ILE A 8 -6.74 -26.69 -47.39
CA ILE A 8 -5.74 -25.66 -47.04
C ILE A 8 -6.08 -24.99 -45.70
N LEU A 9 -7.37 -24.73 -45.44
CA LEU A 9 -7.82 -24.14 -44.18
C LEU A 9 -7.68 -25.10 -42.99
N ASP A 10 -8.03 -26.37 -43.18
CA ASP A 10 -7.90 -27.40 -42.15
C ASP A 10 -6.42 -27.61 -41.77
N ASP A 11 -5.55 -27.73 -42.78
CA ASP A 11 -4.10 -27.88 -42.58
C ASP A 11 -3.47 -26.64 -41.92
N ALA A 12 -3.87 -25.43 -42.33
CA ALA A 12 -3.40 -24.18 -41.71
C ALA A 12 -3.80 -24.10 -40.23
N THR A 13 -4.97 -24.62 -39.87
CA THR A 13 -5.45 -24.67 -38.47
C THR A 13 -4.62 -25.64 -37.63
N VAL A 14 -4.30 -26.81 -38.19
CA VAL A 14 -3.41 -27.80 -37.55
C VAL A 14 -2.01 -27.22 -37.35
N ILE A 15 -1.45 -26.57 -38.38
CA ILE A 15 -0.14 -25.90 -38.31
C ILE A 15 -0.14 -24.81 -37.23
N ALA A 16 -1.19 -23.98 -37.16
CA ALA A 16 -1.31 -22.94 -36.14
C ALA A 16 -1.33 -23.54 -34.71
N LYS A 17 -2.02 -24.66 -34.51
CA LYS A 17 -2.04 -25.38 -33.23
C LYS A 17 -0.66 -25.90 -32.84
N HIS A 18 0.05 -26.56 -33.76
CA HIS A 18 1.37 -27.13 -33.47
C HIS A 18 2.44 -26.05 -33.26
N THR A 19 2.43 -24.99 -34.06
CA THR A 19 3.39 -23.88 -33.90
C THR A 19 3.15 -23.09 -32.61
N SER A 20 1.90 -22.93 -32.17
CA SER A 20 1.57 -22.39 -30.85
C SER A 20 2.12 -23.27 -29.72
N THR A 21 1.96 -24.59 -29.83
CA THR A 21 2.51 -25.55 -28.86
C THR A 21 4.05 -25.46 -28.82
N LEU A 22 4.70 -25.40 -29.97
CA LEU A 22 6.14 -25.28 -30.12
C LEU A 22 6.68 -23.96 -29.53
N ALA A 23 5.98 -22.85 -29.72
CA ALA A 23 6.33 -21.57 -29.11
C ALA A 23 6.20 -21.61 -27.57
N ASN A 24 5.18 -22.28 -27.03
CA ASN A 24 5.05 -22.49 -25.59
C ASN A 24 6.17 -23.36 -25.03
N LEU A 25 6.51 -24.47 -25.71
CA LEU A 25 7.64 -25.32 -25.30
C LEU A 25 8.97 -24.57 -25.33
N CYS A 26 9.21 -23.73 -26.34
CA CYS A 26 10.40 -22.86 -26.37
C CYS A 26 10.43 -21.89 -25.19
N ARG A 27 9.28 -21.36 -24.79
CA ARG A 27 9.16 -20.49 -23.62
C ARG A 27 9.49 -21.24 -22.33
N GLU A 28 8.90 -22.41 -22.11
CA GLU A 28 9.20 -23.27 -20.96
C GLU A 28 10.68 -23.67 -20.92
N ALA A 29 11.26 -24.04 -22.06
CA ALA A 29 12.69 -24.33 -22.17
C ALA A 29 13.56 -23.11 -21.84
N SER A 30 13.16 -21.91 -22.27
CA SER A 30 13.86 -20.66 -21.95
C SER A 30 13.81 -20.31 -20.46
N GLU A 31 12.74 -20.72 -19.77
CA GLU A 31 12.57 -20.52 -18.32
C GLU A 31 13.47 -21.47 -17.53
N ARG A 32 13.67 -22.70 -18.02
CA ARG A 32 14.56 -23.71 -17.41
C ARG A 32 16.04 -23.55 -17.76
N ALA A 33 16.38 -22.78 -18.80
CA ALA A 33 17.75 -22.58 -19.24
C ALA A 33 18.52 -21.61 -18.32
N SER A 34 19.63 -22.07 -17.75
CA SER A 34 20.53 -21.26 -16.91
C SER A 34 21.40 -20.28 -17.72
N ASN A 35 21.71 -20.60 -18.97
CA ASN A 35 22.55 -19.76 -19.84
C ASN A 35 21.70 -18.67 -20.54
N VAL A 36 22.04 -17.40 -20.27
CA VAL A 36 21.37 -16.21 -20.82
C VAL A 36 21.34 -16.21 -22.36
N ASN A 37 22.37 -16.74 -23.02
CA ASN A 37 22.42 -16.81 -24.48
C ASN A 37 21.44 -17.85 -25.03
N LEU A 38 21.34 -19.02 -24.40
CA LEU A 38 20.36 -20.06 -24.76
C LEU A 38 18.93 -19.55 -24.54
N LYS A 39 18.69 -18.85 -23.43
CA LYS A 39 17.39 -18.23 -23.14
C LYS A 39 16.97 -17.23 -24.22
N LYS A 40 17.88 -16.34 -24.62
CA LYS A 40 17.63 -15.39 -25.73
C LYS A 40 17.33 -16.12 -27.03
N GLN A 41 18.05 -17.20 -27.32
CA GLN A 41 17.88 -17.97 -28.54
C GLN A 41 16.52 -18.69 -28.59
N PHE A 42 16.08 -19.34 -27.50
CA PHE A 42 14.74 -19.91 -27.41
C PHE A 42 13.62 -18.86 -27.57
N ILE A 43 13.77 -17.68 -26.95
CA ILE A 43 12.81 -16.57 -27.09
C ILE A 43 12.75 -16.07 -28.53
N ASN A 44 13.91 -15.97 -29.20
CA ASN A 44 13.98 -15.54 -30.60
C ASN A 44 13.31 -16.58 -31.52
N CYS A 45 13.62 -17.87 -31.36
CA CYS A 45 12.97 -18.93 -32.15
C CYS A 45 11.45 -18.96 -31.94
N ALA A 46 10.99 -18.82 -30.68
CA ALA A 46 9.56 -18.74 -30.39
C ALA A 46 8.88 -17.54 -31.08
N ARG A 47 9.55 -16.38 -31.09
CA ARG A 47 9.06 -15.17 -31.76
C ARG A 47 9.02 -15.34 -33.27
N GLU A 48 10.05 -15.92 -33.87
CA GLU A 48 10.15 -16.15 -35.31
C GLU A 48 9.10 -17.15 -35.80
N VAL A 49 8.86 -18.22 -35.06
CA VAL A 49 7.78 -19.18 -35.32
C VAL A 49 6.42 -18.49 -35.20
N ALA A 50 6.15 -17.75 -34.11
CA ALA A 50 4.88 -17.06 -33.93
C ALA A 50 4.60 -15.99 -35.01
N SER A 51 5.63 -15.21 -35.37
CA SER A 51 5.54 -14.20 -36.44
C SER A 51 5.29 -14.84 -37.81
N SER A 52 5.98 -15.94 -38.11
CA SER A 52 5.80 -16.68 -39.37
C SER A 52 4.43 -17.36 -39.44
N THR A 53 3.93 -17.90 -38.32
CA THR A 53 2.56 -18.45 -38.22
C THR A 53 1.51 -17.37 -38.44
N ALA A 54 1.67 -16.18 -37.84
CA ALA A 54 0.74 -15.07 -38.05
C ALA A 54 0.71 -14.61 -39.52
N SER A 55 1.88 -14.55 -40.15
CA SER A 55 2.02 -14.21 -41.57
C SER A 55 1.35 -15.25 -42.47
N LEU A 56 1.52 -16.54 -42.16
CA LEU A 56 0.84 -17.63 -42.86
C LEU A 56 -0.68 -17.56 -42.71
N ILE A 57 -1.20 -17.34 -41.49
CA ILE A 57 -2.65 -17.20 -41.26
C ILE A 57 -3.22 -16.01 -42.05
N SER A 58 -2.49 -14.89 -42.10
CA SER A 58 -2.90 -13.72 -42.90
C SER A 58 -2.95 -14.06 -44.40
N ALA A 59 -1.93 -14.75 -44.91
CA ALA A 59 -1.87 -15.14 -46.32
C ALA A 59 -2.96 -16.19 -46.67
N VAL A 60 -3.24 -17.14 -45.78
CA VAL A 60 -4.32 -18.12 -45.94
C VAL A 60 -5.70 -17.45 -45.94
N LYS A 61 -5.95 -16.45 -45.07
CA LYS A 61 -7.19 -15.67 -45.09
C LYS A 61 -7.37 -14.88 -46.39
N GLN A 62 -6.29 -14.32 -46.92
CA GLN A 62 -6.32 -13.62 -48.21
C GLN A 62 -6.59 -14.58 -49.37
N LEU A 63 -5.98 -15.77 -49.34
CA LEU A 63 -6.21 -16.84 -50.31
C LEU A 63 -7.66 -17.35 -50.26
N ASP A 64 -8.24 -17.47 -49.07
CA ASP A 64 -9.65 -17.85 -48.84
C ASP A 64 -10.62 -16.81 -49.40
N SER A 65 -10.32 -15.52 -49.21
CA SER A 65 -11.14 -14.42 -49.73
C SER A 65 -11.04 -14.25 -51.26
N SER A 66 -9.89 -14.56 -51.86
CA SER A 66 -9.65 -14.40 -53.30
C SER A 66 -8.56 -15.36 -53.78
N PHE A 67 -8.97 -16.36 -54.56
CA PHE A 67 -8.07 -17.39 -55.08
C PHE A 67 -7.33 -16.89 -56.34
N THR A 68 -6.29 -16.09 -56.14
CA THR A 68 -5.45 -15.53 -57.21
C THR A 68 -4.03 -16.11 -57.18
N GLU A 69 -3.37 -16.15 -58.33
CA GLU A 69 -1.97 -16.65 -58.44
C GLU A 69 -1.00 -15.83 -57.55
N LYS A 70 -1.29 -14.55 -57.35
CA LYS A 70 -0.54 -13.68 -56.43
C LYS A 70 -0.69 -14.14 -54.97
N ASN A 71 -1.91 -14.35 -54.50
CA ASN A 71 -2.16 -14.78 -53.11
C ASN A 71 -1.66 -16.21 -52.85
N GLN A 72 -1.67 -17.08 -53.87
CA GLN A 72 -1.05 -18.41 -53.80
C GLN A 72 0.48 -18.31 -53.60
N ARG A 73 1.15 -17.42 -54.34
CA ARG A 73 2.59 -17.19 -54.18
C ARG A 73 2.93 -16.65 -52.80
N GLU A 74 2.16 -15.66 -52.32
CA GLU A 74 2.34 -15.09 -50.97
C GLU A 74 2.11 -16.13 -49.85
N CYS A 75 1.09 -16.99 -49.98
CA CYS A 75 0.86 -18.09 -49.05
C CYS A 75 1.99 -19.14 -49.09
N THR A 76 2.52 -19.44 -50.28
CA THR A 76 3.64 -20.37 -50.45
C THR A 76 4.93 -19.82 -49.82
N GLU A 77 5.18 -18.53 -49.97
CA GLU A 77 6.33 -17.85 -49.39
C GLU A 77 6.24 -17.80 -47.85
N ALA A 78 5.06 -17.46 -47.32
CA ALA A 78 4.80 -17.48 -45.87
C ALA A 78 4.98 -18.90 -45.28
N ALA A 79 4.51 -19.94 -45.98
CA ALA A 79 4.69 -21.33 -45.56
C ALA A 79 6.17 -21.74 -45.56
N ARG A 80 6.94 -21.30 -46.57
CA ARG A 80 8.38 -21.55 -46.65
C ARG A 80 9.14 -20.85 -45.52
N SER A 81 8.76 -19.61 -45.19
CA SER A 81 9.34 -18.88 -44.05
C SER A 81 9.12 -19.62 -42.73
N LEU A 82 7.89 -20.09 -42.49
CA LEU A 82 7.56 -20.85 -41.29
C LEU A 82 8.33 -22.19 -41.23
N TYR A 83 8.42 -22.90 -42.35
CA TYR A 83 9.19 -24.14 -42.44
C TYR A 83 10.67 -23.90 -42.09
N THR A 84 11.25 -22.82 -42.62
CA THR A 84 12.65 -22.46 -42.35
C THR A 84 12.87 -22.16 -40.87
N ALA A 85 11.97 -21.40 -40.24
CA ALA A 85 12.04 -21.09 -38.81
C ALA A 85 11.92 -22.37 -37.94
N ALA A 86 11.02 -23.29 -38.31
CA ALA A 86 10.89 -24.59 -37.63
C ALA A 86 12.16 -25.45 -37.78
N GLN A 87 12.74 -25.51 -38.98
CA GLN A 87 13.96 -26.26 -39.25
C GLN A 87 15.18 -25.69 -38.50
N GLN A 88 15.26 -24.36 -38.35
CA GLN A 88 16.29 -23.72 -37.54
C GLN A 88 16.18 -24.10 -36.06
N LEU A 89 14.96 -24.18 -35.52
CA LEU A 89 14.73 -24.67 -34.17
C LEU A 89 15.09 -26.15 -34.04
N GLU A 90 14.69 -27.01 -34.99
CA GLU A 90 15.04 -28.43 -35.01
C GLU A 90 16.55 -28.63 -34.97
N THR A 91 17.28 -27.94 -35.85
CA THR A 91 18.75 -27.98 -35.89
C THR A 91 19.38 -27.51 -34.57
N PHE A 92 18.77 -26.52 -33.91
CA PHE A 92 19.24 -26.03 -32.62
C PHE A 92 19.02 -27.06 -31.50
N VAL A 93 17.85 -27.70 -31.48
CA VAL A 93 17.49 -28.72 -30.46
C VAL A 93 18.23 -30.04 -30.69
N ASP A 94 18.62 -30.37 -31.92
CA ASP A 94 19.43 -31.55 -32.25
C ASP A 94 20.89 -31.44 -31.76
N ASN A 95 21.29 -30.32 -31.14
CA ASN A 95 22.59 -30.22 -30.48
C ASN A 95 22.72 -31.28 -29.37
N PRO A 96 23.82 -32.06 -29.30
CA PRO A 96 24.08 -33.04 -28.24
C PRO A 96 23.93 -32.50 -26.81
N ASP A 97 24.09 -31.19 -26.60
CA ASP A 97 23.83 -30.55 -25.30
C ASP A 97 22.37 -30.70 -24.81
N PHE A 98 21.43 -30.97 -25.72
CA PHE A 98 20.01 -31.23 -25.42
C PHE A 98 19.61 -32.70 -25.54
N ALA A 99 20.57 -33.59 -25.83
CA ALA A 99 20.29 -35.02 -25.94
C ALA A 99 19.76 -35.56 -24.61
N ALA A 100 18.66 -36.32 -24.67
CA ALA A 100 18.10 -36.95 -23.48
C ALA A 100 19.14 -37.87 -22.84
N VAL A 101 19.43 -37.65 -21.55
CA VAL A 101 20.26 -38.57 -20.76
C VAL A 101 19.46 -39.86 -20.56
N PRO A 102 19.94 -41.02 -21.03
CA PRO A 102 19.19 -42.27 -20.87
C PRO A 102 19.02 -42.60 -19.38
N ALA A 103 17.78 -42.70 -18.93
CA ALA A 103 17.47 -43.15 -17.57
C ALA A 103 17.94 -44.61 -17.41
N LYS A 104 18.70 -44.90 -16.35
CA LYS A 104 19.13 -46.26 -16.00
C LYS A 104 18.22 -46.80 -14.91
N ILE A 105 17.59 -47.94 -15.16
CA ILE A 105 16.81 -48.65 -14.13
C ILE A 105 17.81 -49.36 -13.20
N SER A 106 17.65 -49.15 -11.89
CA SER A 106 18.46 -49.83 -10.89
C SER A 106 18.04 -51.30 -10.74
N ILE A 107 18.94 -52.15 -10.23
CA ILE A 107 18.64 -53.57 -9.96
C ILE A 107 17.45 -53.69 -8.97
N ALA A 108 17.37 -52.79 -7.98
CA ALA A 108 16.25 -52.74 -7.04
C ALA A 108 14.93 -52.38 -7.75
N GLY A 109 14.95 -51.41 -8.66
CA GLY A 109 13.78 -51.06 -9.49
C GLY A 109 13.34 -52.19 -10.41
N GLU A 110 14.30 -52.95 -10.98
CA GLU A 110 14.01 -54.12 -11.80
C GLU A 110 13.32 -55.24 -11.00
N ILE A 111 13.72 -55.43 -9.74
CA ILE A 111 13.08 -56.39 -8.84
C ILE A 111 11.67 -55.93 -8.46
N ALA A 112 11.48 -54.64 -8.13
CA ALA A 112 10.20 -54.09 -7.71
C ALA A 112 9.12 -54.17 -8.82
N GLN A 113 9.48 -53.89 -10.08
CA GLN A 113 8.54 -53.96 -11.21
C GLN A 113 8.13 -55.40 -11.60
N LYS A 114 8.89 -56.42 -11.17
CA LYS A 114 8.71 -57.80 -11.62
C LYS A 114 7.31 -58.35 -11.33
N SER A 115 6.75 -58.05 -10.16
CA SER A 115 5.40 -58.52 -9.78
C SER A 115 4.31 -57.94 -10.68
N ILE A 116 4.45 -56.66 -11.05
CA ILE A 116 3.53 -55.95 -11.93
C ILE A 116 3.61 -56.52 -13.35
N LEU A 117 4.83 -56.73 -13.87
CA LEU A 117 5.07 -57.29 -15.19
C LEU A 117 4.55 -58.73 -15.32
N LEU A 118 4.77 -59.56 -14.30
CA LEU A 118 4.25 -60.94 -14.27
C LEU A 118 2.71 -60.95 -14.25
N SER A 119 2.10 -60.16 -13.37
CA SER A 119 0.63 -60.07 -13.28
C SER A 119 0.01 -59.54 -14.58
N GLY A 120 0.65 -58.56 -15.22
CA GLY A 120 0.21 -58.02 -16.52
C GLY A 120 0.31 -59.06 -17.64
N ARG A 121 1.38 -59.85 -17.66
CA ARG A 121 1.54 -60.96 -18.61
C ARG A 121 0.49 -62.05 -18.40
N GLU A 122 0.26 -62.47 -17.15
CA GLU A 122 -0.80 -63.45 -16.80
C GLU A 122 -2.18 -62.99 -17.29
N MET A 123 -2.49 -61.70 -17.14
CA MET A 123 -3.75 -61.11 -17.62
C MET A 123 -3.87 -61.16 -19.15
N LEU A 124 -2.78 -60.86 -19.88
CA LEU A 124 -2.75 -60.92 -21.34
C LEU A 124 -2.93 -62.36 -21.85
N ASP A 125 -2.22 -63.32 -21.24
CA ASP A 125 -2.30 -64.74 -21.57
C ASP A 125 -3.72 -65.28 -21.30
N ALA A 126 -4.33 -64.94 -20.16
CA ALA A 126 -5.71 -65.32 -19.84
C ALA A 126 -6.75 -64.70 -20.80
N SER A 127 -6.53 -63.44 -21.20
CA SER A 127 -7.40 -62.75 -22.16
C SER A 127 -7.29 -63.35 -23.55
N TYR A 128 -6.09 -63.76 -23.96
CA TYR A 128 -5.85 -64.47 -25.22
C TYR A 128 -6.62 -65.80 -25.28
N GLU A 129 -6.55 -66.63 -24.24
CA GLU A 129 -7.31 -67.89 -24.13
C GLU A 129 -8.83 -67.66 -24.14
N MET A 130 -9.30 -66.58 -23.49
CA MET A 130 -10.71 -66.19 -23.53
C MET A 130 -11.17 -65.83 -24.96
N ILE A 131 -10.34 -65.12 -25.74
CA ILE A 131 -10.64 -64.79 -27.14
C ILE A 131 -10.65 -66.05 -28.01
N LEU A 132 -9.72 -66.99 -27.79
CA LEU A 132 -9.70 -68.27 -28.51
C LEU A 132 -10.96 -69.11 -28.23
N THR A 133 -11.38 -69.20 -26.97
CA THR A 133 -12.61 -69.90 -26.59
C THR A 133 -13.86 -69.20 -27.11
N ALA A 134 -13.90 -67.86 -27.12
CA ALA A 134 -14.97 -67.09 -27.74
C ALA A 134 -15.05 -67.30 -29.26
N LYS A 135 -13.90 -67.41 -29.95
CA LYS A 135 -13.84 -67.75 -31.39
C LYS A 135 -14.41 -69.15 -31.65
N GLN A 136 -14.12 -70.14 -30.80
CA GLN A 136 -14.70 -71.48 -30.90
C GLN A 136 -16.22 -71.45 -30.68
N LEU A 137 -16.68 -70.66 -29.72
CA LEU A 137 -18.10 -70.47 -29.44
C LEU A 137 -18.87 -69.81 -30.59
N ALA A 138 -18.25 -68.85 -31.29
CA ALA A 138 -18.83 -68.21 -32.47
C ALA A 138 -19.10 -69.20 -33.62
N VAL A 139 -18.31 -70.29 -33.69
CA VAL A 139 -18.51 -71.39 -34.64
C VAL A 139 -19.55 -72.40 -34.14
N SER A 140 -19.72 -72.57 -32.83
CA SER A 140 -20.64 -73.55 -32.24
C SER A 140 -21.35 -73.03 -30.97
N PRO A 141 -22.42 -72.22 -31.13
CA PRO A 141 -23.06 -71.50 -30.02
C PRO A 141 -23.81 -72.38 -29.00
N ALA A 142 -24.16 -73.62 -29.37
CA ALA A 142 -24.92 -74.54 -28.53
C ALA A 142 -24.04 -75.46 -27.66
N ASP A 143 -22.71 -75.38 -27.77
CA ASP A 143 -21.80 -76.25 -27.01
C ASP A 143 -21.65 -75.77 -25.55
N ALA A 144 -22.35 -76.44 -24.64
CA ALA A 144 -22.30 -76.17 -23.20
C ALA A 144 -20.87 -76.31 -22.63
N SER A 145 -20.02 -77.17 -23.18
CA SER A 145 -18.66 -77.37 -22.69
C SER A 145 -17.73 -76.20 -23.02
N THR A 146 -17.96 -75.54 -24.15
CA THR A 146 -17.21 -74.35 -24.58
C THR A 146 -17.72 -73.10 -23.84
N TRP A 147 -19.03 -73.02 -23.54
CA TRP A 147 -19.58 -72.02 -22.62
C TRP A 147 -18.98 -72.12 -21.21
N GLN A 148 -18.83 -73.34 -20.67
CA GLN A 148 -18.19 -73.55 -19.37
C GLN A 148 -16.72 -73.12 -19.39
N ARG A 149 -15.97 -73.49 -20.44
CA ARG A 149 -14.57 -73.06 -20.62
C ARG A 149 -14.43 -71.54 -20.74
N LEU A 150 -15.36 -70.87 -21.41
CA LEU A 150 -15.38 -69.41 -21.49
C LEU A 150 -15.63 -68.77 -20.11
N ALA A 151 -16.51 -69.34 -19.30
CA ALA A 151 -16.77 -68.88 -17.93
C ALA A 151 -15.53 -69.08 -17.03
N ASP A 152 -14.85 -70.21 -17.14
CA ASP A 152 -13.61 -70.50 -16.40
C ASP A 152 -12.49 -69.51 -16.80
N ASN A 153 -12.31 -69.27 -18.10
CA ASN A 153 -11.35 -68.28 -18.61
C ASN A 153 -11.68 -66.86 -18.14
N SER A 154 -12.96 -66.47 -18.15
CA SER A 154 -13.43 -65.18 -17.62
C SER A 154 -13.11 -65.00 -16.12
N LYS A 155 -13.22 -66.09 -15.34
CA LYS A 155 -12.84 -66.08 -13.92
C LYS A 155 -11.34 -65.86 -13.75
N ILE A 156 -10.50 -66.53 -14.55
CA ILE A 156 -9.04 -66.35 -14.53
C ILE A 156 -8.66 -64.92 -14.91
N VAL A 157 -9.27 -64.35 -15.95
CA VAL A 157 -9.09 -62.94 -16.33
C VAL A 157 -9.46 -62.02 -15.15
N SER A 158 -10.60 -62.26 -14.50
CA SER A 158 -11.03 -61.46 -13.34
C SER A 158 -10.07 -61.56 -12.16
N GLU A 159 -9.52 -62.74 -11.88
CA GLU A 159 -8.54 -62.95 -10.80
C GLU A 159 -7.18 -62.30 -11.11
N SER A 160 -6.69 -62.42 -12.35
CA SER A 160 -5.45 -61.78 -12.79
C SER A 160 -5.53 -60.24 -12.73
N ILE A 161 -6.68 -59.65 -13.12
CA ILE A 161 -6.93 -58.21 -12.96
C ILE A 161 -6.87 -57.81 -11.48
N LYS A 162 -7.49 -58.57 -10.57
CA LYS A 162 -7.43 -58.28 -9.13
C LYS A 162 -5.99 -58.34 -8.60
N ARG A 163 -5.21 -59.35 -9.00
CA ARG A 163 -3.79 -59.46 -8.62
C ARG A 163 -2.95 -58.30 -9.15
N LEU A 164 -3.18 -57.90 -10.40
CA LEU A 164 -2.51 -56.74 -11.00
C LEU A 164 -2.84 -55.45 -10.26
N VAL A 165 -4.12 -55.19 -9.97
CA VAL A 165 -4.56 -54.02 -9.19
C VAL A 165 -3.95 -54.01 -7.79
N THR A 166 -3.85 -55.17 -7.15
CA THR A 166 -3.23 -55.30 -5.82
C THR A 166 -1.73 -55.04 -5.90
N SER A 167 -1.03 -55.63 -6.88
CA SER A 167 0.41 -55.41 -7.09
C SER A 167 0.75 -53.95 -7.39
N ILE A 168 -0.08 -53.25 -8.16
CA ILE A 168 0.11 -51.81 -8.44
C ILE A 168 -0.07 -50.97 -7.16
N ARG A 169 -1.00 -51.35 -6.26
CA ARG A 169 -1.19 -50.66 -4.99
C ARG A 169 -0.07 -50.90 -4.00
N GLU A 170 0.40 -52.14 -3.88
CA GLU A 170 1.42 -52.54 -2.91
C GLU A 170 2.84 -52.11 -3.33
N GLN A 171 3.12 -52.08 -4.63
CA GLN A 171 4.42 -51.66 -5.19
C GLN A 171 4.38 -50.21 -5.69
N ALA A 172 3.56 -49.36 -5.08
CA ALA A 172 3.51 -47.95 -5.43
C ALA A 172 4.87 -47.27 -5.09
N PRO A 173 5.43 -46.46 -6.00
CA PRO A 173 6.76 -45.89 -5.83
C PRO A 173 6.84 -45.01 -4.58
N GLY A 174 7.91 -45.20 -3.80
CA GLY A 174 8.19 -44.46 -2.56
C GLY A 174 7.39 -44.88 -1.31
N GLN A 175 6.36 -45.74 -1.40
CA GLN A 175 5.59 -46.17 -0.20
C GLN A 175 6.44 -47.00 0.77
N VAL A 176 7.24 -47.94 0.25
CA VAL A 176 8.11 -48.80 1.07
C VAL A 176 9.18 -47.97 1.78
N ASP A 177 9.77 -47.01 1.07
CA ASP A 177 10.78 -46.10 1.59
C ASP A 177 10.19 -45.20 2.69
N LEU A 178 8.97 -44.67 2.47
CA LEU A 178 8.24 -43.90 3.47
C LEU A 178 7.94 -44.70 4.74
N ASP A 179 7.43 -45.93 4.61
CA ASP A 179 7.13 -46.77 5.78
C ASP A 179 8.41 -47.17 6.54
N ALA A 180 9.52 -47.43 5.85
CA ALA A 180 10.82 -47.66 6.47
C ALA A 180 11.33 -46.43 7.23
N ALA A 181 11.29 -45.25 6.59
CA ALA A 181 11.70 -43.98 7.18
C ALA A 181 10.85 -43.60 8.41
N ILE A 182 9.53 -43.77 8.34
CA ILE A 182 8.60 -43.54 9.47
C ILE A 182 9.00 -44.38 10.69
N ASN A 183 9.28 -45.67 10.49
CA ASN A 183 9.69 -46.55 11.59
C ASN A 183 11.05 -46.12 12.17
N GLN A 184 11.99 -45.67 11.33
CA GLN A 184 13.29 -45.21 11.78
C GLN A 184 13.21 -43.89 12.55
N LEU A 185 12.39 -42.93 12.12
CA LEU A 185 12.14 -41.67 12.85
C LEU A 185 11.51 -41.93 14.22
N GLN A 186 10.56 -42.86 14.33
CA GLN A 186 9.99 -43.26 15.61
C GLN A 186 11.05 -43.83 16.57
N GLN A 187 12.01 -44.60 16.05
CA GLN A 187 13.14 -45.09 16.83
C GLN A 187 14.07 -43.95 17.26
N MET A 188 14.34 -42.97 16.38
CA MET A 188 15.16 -41.79 16.70
C MET A 188 14.54 -40.94 17.81
N ILE A 189 13.21 -40.76 17.85
CA ILE A 189 12.53 -40.06 18.96
C ILE A 189 12.81 -40.76 20.29
N GLN A 190 12.72 -42.10 20.33
CA GLN A 190 13.05 -42.87 21.53
C GLN A 190 14.53 -42.76 21.91
N GLN A 191 15.43 -42.67 20.93
CA GLN A 191 16.86 -42.46 21.18
C GLN A 191 17.12 -41.08 21.80
N ILE A 192 16.45 -40.03 21.32
CA ILE A 192 16.53 -38.67 21.88
C ILE A 192 16.02 -38.65 23.32
N ASP A 193 14.87 -39.27 23.59
CA ASP A 193 14.30 -39.31 24.95
C ASP A 193 15.24 -40.03 25.94
N ARG A 194 15.86 -41.14 25.52
CA ARG A 194 16.86 -41.84 26.34
C ARG A 194 18.11 -40.99 26.57
N ALA A 195 18.67 -40.41 25.52
CA ALA A 195 19.86 -39.56 25.61
C ALA A 195 19.62 -38.33 26.51
N SER A 196 18.43 -37.71 26.42
CA SER A 196 18.04 -36.60 27.28
C SER A 196 18.00 -37.00 28.76
N MET A 197 17.42 -38.18 29.07
CA MET A 197 17.40 -38.72 30.43
C MET A 197 18.79 -39.06 30.97
N ASP A 198 19.64 -39.69 30.15
CA ASP A 198 21.01 -40.05 30.52
C ASP A 198 21.88 -38.80 30.73
N ALA A 199 21.65 -37.75 29.94
CA ALA A 199 22.31 -36.45 30.08
C ALA A 199 21.94 -35.76 31.40
N LEU A 200 20.65 -35.77 31.78
CA LEU A 200 20.19 -35.20 33.06
C LEU A 200 20.75 -35.96 34.28
N GLN A 201 21.13 -37.22 34.11
CA GLN A 201 21.73 -38.06 35.16
C GLN A 201 23.27 -38.01 35.16
N ASP A 202 23.90 -37.19 34.32
CA ASP A 202 25.37 -37.09 34.13
C ASP A 202 26.03 -38.45 33.79
N GLN A 203 25.30 -39.33 33.09
CA GLN A 203 25.76 -40.69 32.74
C GLN A 203 26.41 -40.79 31.36
N LEU A 204 26.41 -39.69 30.58
CA LEU A 204 27.00 -39.66 29.25
C LEU A 204 28.51 -39.36 29.30
N PRO A 205 29.34 -40.10 28.53
CA PRO A 205 30.78 -39.86 28.48
C PRO A 205 31.10 -38.51 27.83
N ARG A 206 32.01 -37.74 28.44
CA ARG A 206 32.46 -36.44 27.91
C ARG A 206 33.28 -36.63 26.64
N GLY A 207 32.94 -35.86 25.61
CA GLY A 207 33.57 -35.92 24.29
C GLY A 207 34.85 -35.10 24.19
N VAL A 208 35.69 -35.43 23.20
CA VAL A 208 36.92 -34.68 22.86
C VAL A 208 36.63 -33.51 21.88
N ILE A 209 35.39 -33.42 21.38
CA ILE A 209 34.97 -32.47 20.35
C ILE A 209 34.61 -31.13 20.99
N THR A 210 35.00 -30.03 20.35
CA THR A 210 34.68 -28.67 20.80
C THR A 210 33.21 -28.31 20.56
N GLU A 211 32.62 -27.53 21.45
CA GLU A 211 31.22 -27.06 21.39
C GLU A 211 30.89 -26.40 20.05
N GLN A 212 31.83 -25.58 19.56
CA GLN A 212 31.74 -24.88 18.27
C GLN A 212 31.52 -25.83 17.09
N ARG A 213 32.19 -26.99 17.11
CA ARG A 213 32.11 -27.99 16.04
C ARG A 213 30.77 -28.73 16.07
N VAL A 214 30.25 -29.02 17.26
CA VAL A 214 28.93 -29.64 17.42
C VAL A 214 27.83 -28.69 16.94
N HIS A 215 27.87 -27.42 17.35
CA HIS A 215 26.93 -26.41 16.85
C HIS A 215 26.97 -26.27 15.32
N GLN A 216 28.15 -26.28 14.69
CA GLN A 216 28.28 -26.27 13.23
C GLN A 216 27.67 -27.50 12.55
N GLN A 217 27.86 -28.69 13.12
CA GLN A 217 27.28 -29.93 12.57
C GLN A 217 25.75 -29.90 12.64
N ILE A 218 25.19 -29.42 13.75
CA ILE A 218 23.74 -29.23 13.90
C ILE A 218 23.21 -28.24 12.86
N LEU A 219 23.84 -27.06 12.72
CA LEU A 219 23.43 -26.05 11.75
C LEU A 219 23.47 -26.56 10.31
N HIS A 220 24.54 -27.28 9.94
CA HIS A 220 24.68 -27.89 8.61
C HIS A 220 23.61 -28.95 8.34
N ALA A 221 23.32 -29.82 9.31
CA ALA A 221 22.29 -30.84 9.18
C ALA A 221 20.88 -30.23 9.05
N CYS A 222 20.55 -29.25 9.90
CA CYS A 222 19.29 -28.50 9.80
C CYS A 222 19.13 -27.84 8.43
N GLN A 223 20.20 -27.25 7.91
CA GLN A 223 20.17 -26.55 6.63
C GLN A 223 20.03 -27.50 5.44
N SER A 224 20.77 -28.63 5.47
CA SER A 224 20.65 -29.67 4.45
C SER A 224 19.24 -30.23 4.41
N LEU A 225 18.56 -30.36 5.55
CA LEU A 225 17.15 -30.77 5.59
C LEU A 225 16.25 -29.66 5.04
N TYR A 226 16.44 -28.41 5.48
CA TYR A 226 15.64 -27.26 5.06
C TYR A 226 15.63 -27.08 3.53
N ASP A 227 16.79 -27.19 2.89
CA ASP A 227 16.95 -27.00 1.44
C ASP A 227 16.25 -28.12 0.61
N ARG A 228 15.94 -29.27 1.22
CA ARG A 228 15.32 -30.44 0.54
C ARG A 228 13.80 -30.53 0.70
N ILE A 229 13.20 -29.80 1.66
CA ILE A 229 11.76 -29.85 1.96
C ILE A 229 10.89 -29.61 0.72
N GLU A 230 11.27 -28.63 -0.10
CA GLU A 230 10.48 -28.28 -1.28
C GLU A 230 10.55 -29.38 -2.34
N LEU A 231 11.72 -29.98 -2.54
CA LEU A 231 11.91 -31.11 -3.46
C LEU A 231 11.06 -32.31 -3.04
N LEU A 232 11.01 -32.64 -1.74
CA LEU A 232 10.15 -33.71 -1.24
C LEU A 232 8.66 -33.41 -1.46
N ARG A 233 8.24 -32.16 -1.23
CA ARG A 233 6.86 -31.71 -1.46
C ARG A 233 6.47 -31.83 -2.94
N GLU A 234 7.33 -31.35 -3.83
CA GLU A 234 7.12 -31.40 -5.28
C GLU A 234 7.11 -32.85 -5.81
N ALA A 235 8.05 -33.69 -5.37
CA ALA A 235 8.09 -35.12 -5.71
C ALA A 235 6.82 -35.85 -5.26
N THR A 236 6.31 -35.53 -4.06
CA THR A 236 5.08 -36.15 -3.54
C THR A 236 3.84 -35.82 -4.38
N ILE A 237 3.74 -34.58 -4.90
CA ILE A 237 2.57 -34.11 -5.65
C ILE A 237 2.66 -34.47 -7.15
N GLY A 238 3.85 -34.36 -7.74
CA GLY A 238 4.05 -34.36 -9.19
C GLY A 238 4.94 -35.48 -9.75
N HIS A 239 5.91 -35.99 -8.98
CA HIS A 239 6.95 -36.90 -9.47
C HIS A 239 7.17 -38.07 -8.48
N SER A 240 6.19 -38.97 -8.39
CA SER A 240 6.20 -40.06 -7.41
C SER A 240 7.37 -41.04 -7.59
N GLU A 241 8.01 -41.04 -8.76
CA GLU A 241 9.23 -41.78 -9.07
C GLU A 241 10.48 -41.25 -8.34
N GLU A 242 10.54 -39.96 -8.01
CA GLU A 242 11.66 -39.33 -7.29
C GLU A 242 11.51 -39.41 -5.77
N LEU A 243 10.29 -39.71 -5.31
CA LEU A 243 9.93 -39.70 -3.89
C LEU A 243 10.84 -40.57 -3.02
N GLY A 244 11.12 -41.80 -3.44
CA GLY A 244 11.98 -42.71 -2.66
C GLY A 244 13.40 -42.14 -2.46
N HIS A 245 13.94 -41.47 -3.47
CA HIS A 245 15.22 -40.78 -3.38
C HIS A 245 15.16 -39.60 -2.41
N CYS A 246 14.14 -38.74 -2.55
CA CYS A 246 13.97 -37.60 -1.65
C CYS A 246 13.80 -38.03 -0.19
N VAL A 247 13.06 -39.12 0.07
CA VAL A 247 12.92 -39.69 1.43
C VAL A 247 14.26 -40.17 1.97
N HIS A 248 15.06 -40.86 1.15
CA HIS A 248 16.40 -41.29 1.56
C HIS A 248 17.31 -40.11 1.90
N GLU A 249 17.31 -39.08 1.06
CA GLU A 249 18.06 -37.85 1.26
C GLU A 249 17.67 -37.09 2.53
N HIS A 250 16.38 -37.07 2.88
CA HIS A 250 15.89 -36.55 4.15
C HIS A 250 16.43 -37.37 5.34
N MET A 251 16.40 -38.71 5.22
CA MET A 251 16.94 -39.60 6.26
C MET A 251 18.47 -39.46 6.45
N GLU A 252 19.22 -39.28 5.36
CA GLU A 252 20.66 -38.99 5.43
C GLU A 252 20.97 -37.63 6.10
N ALA A 253 20.05 -36.67 6.05
CA ALA A 253 20.19 -35.37 6.71
C ALA A 253 19.77 -35.39 8.18
N ILE A 254 18.70 -36.14 8.53
CA ILE A 254 18.16 -36.19 9.90
C ILE A 254 19.05 -37.00 10.85
N GLU A 255 19.68 -38.09 10.37
CA GLU A 255 20.51 -38.95 11.22
C GLU A 255 21.71 -38.18 11.83
N PRO A 256 22.51 -37.42 11.06
CA PRO A 256 23.55 -36.54 11.61
C PRO A 256 23.02 -35.48 12.58
N LEU A 257 21.81 -34.95 12.37
CA LEU A 257 21.20 -33.97 13.28
C LEU A 257 20.97 -34.59 14.66
N VAL A 258 20.37 -35.78 14.70
CA VAL A 258 20.12 -36.53 15.96
C VAL A 258 21.44 -36.87 16.65
N GLN A 259 22.41 -37.41 15.90
CA GLN A 259 23.72 -37.77 16.46
C GLN A 259 24.47 -36.54 17.01
N SER A 260 24.45 -35.42 16.29
CA SER A 260 25.12 -34.18 16.74
C SER A 260 24.42 -33.57 17.96
N SER A 261 23.09 -33.67 18.03
CA SER A 261 22.31 -33.21 19.20
C SER A 261 22.58 -34.06 20.44
N ILE A 262 22.74 -35.38 20.28
CA ILE A 262 23.19 -36.27 21.38
C ILE A 262 24.63 -35.94 21.79
N GLN A 263 25.51 -35.67 20.82
CA GLN A 263 26.90 -35.26 21.11
C GLN A 263 26.98 -33.92 21.86
N ALA A 264 26.00 -33.01 21.69
CA ALA A 264 25.93 -31.77 22.45
C ALA A 264 25.86 -32.01 23.97
N ALA A 265 25.24 -33.11 24.42
CA ALA A 265 25.23 -33.49 25.83
C ALA A 265 26.61 -33.77 26.42
N SER A 266 27.58 -34.13 25.58
CA SER A 266 28.95 -34.41 26.01
C SER A 266 29.83 -33.15 26.17
N VAL A 267 29.32 -31.98 25.75
CA VAL A 267 30.09 -30.73 25.66
C VAL A 267 29.38 -29.54 26.34
N THR A 268 28.06 -29.50 26.36
CA THR A 268 27.28 -28.38 26.93
C THR A 268 27.20 -28.47 28.46
N TYR A 269 27.67 -27.42 29.16
CA TYR A 269 27.70 -27.37 30.62
C TYR A 269 26.42 -26.83 31.26
N ASP A 270 25.61 -26.06 30.51
CA ASP A 270 24.34 -25.52 30.99
C ASP A 270 23.20 -26.52 30.74
N THR A 271 22.62 -27.04 31.82
CA THR A 271 21.51 -28.00 31.76
C THR A 271 20.30 -27.41 31.03
N LYS A 272 20.03 -26.11 31.14
CA LYS A 272 18.88 -25.48 30.47
C LYS A 272 19.06 -25.48 28.96
N SER A 273 20.20 -24.98 28.48
CA SER A 273 20.54 -24.98 27.06
C SER A 273 20.55 -26.40 26.47
N LEU A 274 21.04 -27.38 27.22
CA LEU A 274 21.04 -28.78 26.80
C LEU A 274 19.61 -29.35 26.66
N THR A 275 18.72 -29.09 27.61
CA THR A 275 17.31 -29.50 27.51
C THR A 275 16.64 -28.87 26.29
N THR A 276 16.89 -27.59 26.03
CA THR A 276 16.36 -26.90 24.84
C THR A 276 16.83 -27.52 23.53
N ILE A 277 18.11 -27.89 23.41
CA ILE A 277 18.64 -28.57 22.20
C ILE A 277 17.91 -29.90 21.96
N PHE A 278 17.69 -30.70 23.01
CA PHE A 278 16.99 -31.98 22.88
C PHE A 278 15.50 -31.81 22.55
N GLU A 279 14.81 -30.87 23.19
CA GLU A 279 13.40 -30.56 22.90
C GLU A 279 13.22 -30.13 21.44
N GLN A 280 14.09 -29.24 20.95
CA GLN A 280 14.01 -28.76 19.57
C GLN A 280 14.41 -29.81 18.54
N CYS A 281 15.45 -30.61 18.82
CA CYS A 281 15.79 -31.77 17.99
C CYS A 281 14.60 -32.74 17.89
N LYS A 282 13.92 -33.00 19.01
CA LYS A 282 12.72 -33.82 19.03
C LYS A 282 11.59 -33.19 18.22
N THR A 283 11.32 -31.90 18.37
CA THR A 283 10.31 -31.18 17.57
C THR A 283 10.60 -31.27 16.07
N VAL A 284 11.86 -31.15 15.64
CA VAL A 284 12.25 -31.31 14.23
C VAL A 284 11.97 -32.73 13.74
N VAL A 285 12.36 -33.77 14.50
CA VAL A 285 12.10 -35.18 14.14
C VAL A 285 10.61 -35.50 14.12
N GLU A 286 9.82 -34.94 15.04
CA GLU A 286 8.36 -35.07 15.06
C GLU A 286 7.71 -34.36 13.86
N ALA A 287 8.18 -33.17 13.49
CA ALA A 287 7.71 -32.45 12.31
C ALA A 287 8.06 -33.20 11.00
N GLU A 288 9.27 -33.77 10.90
CA GLU A 288 9.67 -34.64 9.78
C GLU A 288 8.77 -35.88 9.71
N LEU A 289 8.46 -36.49 10.86
CA LEU A 289 7.54 -37.63 10.92
C LEU A 289 6.13 -37.26 10.43
N GLN A 290 5.61 -36.08 10.81
CA GLN A 290 4.32 -35.59 10.28
C GLN A 290 4.38 -35.33 8.78
N MET A 291 5.48 -34.74 8.28
CA MET A 291 5.72 -34.54 6.85
C MET A 291 5.69 -35.87 6.09
N LEU A 292 6.38 -36.92 6.58
CA LEU A 292 6.35 -38.24 5.94
C LEU A 292 4.97 -38.92 6.02
N TYR A 293 4.21 -38.72 7.10
CA TYR A 293 2.82 -39.18 7.15
C TYR A 293 1.93 -38.48 6.11
N ALA A 294 2.08 -37.16 5.94
CA ALA A 294 1.39 -36.41 4.90
C ALA A 294 1.80 -36.90 3.51
N CYS A 295 3.09 -37.12 3.25
CA CYS A 295 3.59 -37.70 2.00
C CYS A 295 2.96 -39.06 1.70
N ARG A 296 2.89 -39.94 2.70
CA ARG A 296 2.28 -41.27 2.57
C ARG A 296 0.78 -41.21 2.25
N ASN A 297 0.06 -40.23 2.79
CA ASN A 297 -1.37 -40.07 2.54
C ASN A 297 -1.63 -39.52 1.13
N VAL A 298 -0.84 -38.54 0.69
CA VAL A 298 -0.95 -37.95 -0.66
C VAL A 298 -0.59 -38.97 -1.74
N THR A 299 0.47 -39.75 -1.56
CA THR A 299 0.91 -40.74 -2.56
C THR A 299 -0.09 -41.87 -2.77
N ARG A 300 -0.95 -42.16 -1.79
CA ARG A 300 -2.10 -43.08 -1.96
C ARG A 300 -3.22 -42.46 -2.80
N ASN A 301 -3.32 -41.13 -2.88
CA ASN A 301 -4.30 -40.41 -3.69
C ASN A 301 -3.81 -39.02 -4.16
N PRO A 302 -3.00 -38.94 -5.24
CA PRO A 302 -2.41 -37.69 -5.72
C PRO A 302 -3.41 -36.67 -6.29
N LYS A 303 -4.69 -37.03 -6.40
CA LYS A 303 -5.75 -36.15 -6.93
C LYS A 303 -6.52 -35.43 -5.82
N ALA A 304 -6.31 -35.79 -4.56
CA ALA A 304 -7.01 -35.20 -3.42
C ALA A 304 -6.37 -33.86 -3.01
N ARG A 305 -6.95 -32.76 -3.51
CA ARG A 305 -6.46 -31.39 -3.22
C ARG A 305 -6.40 -31.06 -1.73
N ASP A 306 -7.32 -31.59 -0.94
CA ASP A 306 -7.34 -31.37 0.52
C ASP A 306 -6.08 -31.94 1.20
N LEU A 307 -5.56 -33.07 0.71
CA LEU A 307 -4.32 -33.66 1.23
C LEU A 307 -3.09 -32.84 0.82
N HIS A 308 -3.15 -32.08 -0.29
CA HIS A 308 -2.04 -31.22 -0.72
C HIS A 308 -1.89 -30.00 0.21
N VAL A 309 -3.00 -29.52 0.77
CA VAL A 309 -2.98 -28.46 1.80
C VAL A 309 -2.29 -28.98 3.04
N ILE A 310 -2.69 -30.17 3.54
CA ILE A 310 -2.07 -30.80 4.72
C ILE A 310 -0.57 -31.03 4.52
N LEU A 311 -0.15 -31.47 3.33
CA LEU A 311 1.26 -31.64 3.00
C LEU A 311 2.02 -30.30 3.01
N SER A 312 1.40 -29.24 2.47
CA SER A 312 2.02 -27.91 2.46
C SER A 312 2.12 -27.32 3.86
N ASP A 313 1.11 -27.55 4.71
CA ASP A 313 1.12 -27.15 6.11
C ASP A 313 2.20 -27.91 6.90
N SER A 314 2.33 -29.22 6.67
CA SER A 314 3.37 -30.05 7.31
C SER A 314 4.78 -29.62 6.87
N ALA A 315 4.96 -29.27 5.59
CA ALA A 315 6.21 -28.71 5.08
C ALA A 315 6.53 -27.36 5.75
N SER A 316 5.53 -26.51 5.97
CA SER A 316 5.72 -25.25 6.70
C SER A 316 6.12 -25.49 8.15
N GLN A 317 5.44 -26.41 8.84
CA GLN A 317 5.76 -26.75 10.24
C GLN A 317 7.20 -27.26 10.40
N LEU A 318 7.66 -28.09 9.47
CA LEU A 318 9.04 -28.57 9.46
C LEU A 318 10.04 -27.43 9.22
N ARG A 319 9.76 -26.52 8.27
CA ARG A 319 10.59 -25.31 8.05
C ARG A 319 10.68 -24.45 9.30
N ASP A 320 9.56 -24.24 9.98
CA ASP A 320 9.49 -23.43 11.19
C ASP A 320 10.29 -24.07 12.34
N ALA A 321 10.15 -25.38 12.54
CA ALA A 321 10.90 -26.13 13.55
C ALA A 321 12.42 -26.07 13.30
N LEU A 322 12.85 -26.22 12.04
CA LEU A 322 14.24 -26.11 11.65
C LEU A 322 14.80 -24.70 11.83
N ALA A 323 14.05 -23.68 11.41
CA ALA A 323 14.43 -22.28 11.57
C ALA A 323 14.60 -21.92 13.05
N GLU A 324 13.71 -22.42 13.91
CA GLU A 324 13.80 -22.19 15.36
C GLU A 324 15.02 -22.87 15.99
N MET A 325 15.31 -24.13 15.63
CA MET A 325 16.54 -24.82 16.05
C MET A 325 17.79 -24.05 15.59
N GLN A 326 17.82 -23.60 14.32
CA GLN A 326 18.94 -22.82 13.78
C GLN A 326 19.13 -21.49 14.50
N ARG A 327 18.07 -20.76 14.81
CA ARG A 327 18.15 -19.50 15.58
C ARG A 327 18.72 -19.73 16.97
N ASN A 328 18.27 -20.77 17.67
CA ASN A 328 18.74 -21.07 19.02
C ASN A 328 20.21 -21.50 19.04
N ILE A 329 20.63 -22.37 18.13
CA ILE A 329 22.04 -22.77 18.02
C ILE A 329 22.92 -21.58 17.60
N ASN A 330 22.47 -20.73 16.67
CA ASN A 330 23.19 -19.51 16.31
C ASN A 330 23.29 -18.51 17.47
N ARG A 331 22.24 -18.39 18.30
CA ARG A 331 22.28 -17.57 19.52
C ARG A 331 23.34 -18.10 20.49
N MET A 332 23.34 -19.40 20.77
CA MET A 332 24.33 -20.05 21.64
C MET A 332 25.76 -19.92 21.09
N ALA A 333 25.95 -20.15 19.79
CA ALA A 333 27.23 -19.99 19.11
C ALA A 333 27.72 -18.53 19.16
N SER A 334 26.82 -17.57 18.99
CA SER A 334 27.14 -16.14 19.01
C SER A 334 27.47 -15.64 20.42
N GLU A 335 26.80 -16.16 21.45
CA GLU A 335 27.15 -15.93 22.87
C GLU A 335 28.59 -16.44 23.16
N ALA A 336 29.02 -17.52 22.51
CA ALA A 336 30.38 -18.06 22.56
C ALA A 336 31.39 -17.36 21.62
N GLY A 337 30.97 -16.32 20.88
CA GLY A 337 31.84 -15.57 19.96
C GLY A 337 32.09 -16.23 18.60
N VAL A 338 31.30 -17.25 18.25
CA VAL A 338 31.34 -17.92 16.93
C VAL A 338 30.37 -17.25 15.97
N ILE A 339 30.93 -16.60 14.95
CA ILE A 339 30.17 -15.81 13.96
C ILE A 339 30.03 -16.49 12.59
N LEU A 340 30.56 -17.70 12.40
CA LEU A 340 30.58 -18.37 11.09
C LEU A 340 29.17 -18.58 10.55
N GLY A 341 28.23 -19.08 11.36
CA GLY A 341 26.83 -19.29 10.96
C GLY A 341 26.11 -17.99 10.60
N VAL A 342 26.43 -16.88 11.30
CA VAL A 342 25.89 -15.55 11.00
C VAL A 342 26.39 -15.04 9.64
N VAL A 343 27.67 -15.26 9.33
CA VAL A 343 28.28 -14.89 8.03
C VAL A 343 27.72 -15.75 6.89
N GLU A 344 27.59 -17.06 7.11
CA GLU A 344 27.01 -17.99 6.13
C GLU A 344 25.56 -17.64 5.81
N ASN A 345 24.76 -17.26 6.81
CA ASN A 345 23.40 -16.79 6.60
C ASN A 345 23.37 -15.55 5.68
N ILE A 346 24.19 -14.53 5.96
CA ILE A 346 24.26 -13.33 5.11
C ILE A 346 24.73 -13.69 3.69
N SER A 347 25.72 -14.57 3.54
CA SER A 347 26.22 -15.02 2.23
C SER A 347 25.15 -15.79 1.44
N ARG A 348 24.35 -16.62 2.09
CA ARG A 348 23.19 -17.28 1.47
C ARG A 348 22.14 -16.26 1.05
N SER A 349 21.80 -15.31 1.91
CA SER A 349 20.85 -14.24 1.58
C SER A 349 21.33 -13.39 0.40
N ILE A 350 22.64 -13.14 0.28
CA ILE A 350 23.24 -12.50 -0.92
C ILE A 350 22.98 -13.36 -2.17
N ALA A 351 23.28 -14.67 -2.13
CA ALA A 351 23.06 -15.56 -3.27
C ALA A 351 21.59 -15.62 -3.69
N LEU A 352 20.65 -15.59 -2.73
CA LEU A 352 19.21 -15.55 -2.99
C LEU A 352 18.77 -14.29 -3.76
N THR A 353 19.53 -13.19 -3.71
CA THR A 353 19.23 -11.99 -4.53
C THR A 353 19.51 -12.18 -6.03
N ASP A 354 20.32 -13.17 -6.40
CA ASP A 354 20.64 -13.51 -7.80
C ASP A 354 19.62 -14.46 -8.43
N GLU A 355 18.90 -15.25 -7.63
CA GLU A 355 17.91 -16.20 -8.14
C GLU A 355 16.72 -15.49 -8.79
N THR A 356 16.49 -15.75 -10.08
CA THR A 356 15.29 -15.29 -10.79
C THR A 356 14.07 -16.00 -10.23
N THR A 357 13.20 -15.25 -9.56
CA THR A 357 11.96 -15.73 -8.94
C THR A 357 11.07 -16.46 -9.97
N SER A 358 10.95 -17.79 -9.82
CA SER A 358 10.19 -18.64 -10.75
C SER A 358 8.73 -18.87 -10.34
N GLN A 359 8.25 -18.32 -9.21
CA GLN A 359 6.89 -18.52 -8.74
C GLN A 359 6.25 -17.23 -8.19
N THR A 360 4.97 -17.09 -8.47
CA THR A 360 4.03 -16.01 -8.17
C THR A 360 4.22 -15.35 -6.80
N ILE A 361 5.06 -14.31 -6.69
CA ILE A 361 4.98 -13.43 -5.52
C ILE A 361 3.84 -12.45 -5.74
N THR A 362 2.75 -12.68 -5.00
CA THR A 362 1.65 -11.73 -4.85
C THR A 362 2.10 -10.62 -3.91
N GLY A 363 2.41 -9.45 -4.44
CA GLY A 363 2.78 -8.29 -3.62
C GLY A 363 3.09 -7.07 -4.47
N THR A 364 2.93 -5.87 -3.91
CA THR A 364 3.24 -4.62 -4.62
C THR A 364 4.66 -4.15 -4.30
N PHE A 365 5.27 -3.39 -5.21
CA PHE A 365 6.55 -2.72 -4.96
C PHE A 365 6.50 -1.87 -3.69
N THR A 366 5.36 -1.20 -3.42
CA THR A 366 5.17 -0.35 -2.24
C THR A 366 5.18 -1.13 -0.93
N ASP A 367 4.63 -2.35 -0.90
CA ASP A 367 4.65 -3.20 0.30
C ASP A 367 6.08 -3.68 0.59
N ALA A 368 6.79 -4.13 -0.45
CA ALA A 368 8.19 -4.51 -0.35
C ALA A 368 9.04 -3.32 0.10
N GLN A 369 8.87 -2.14 -0.52
CA GLN A 369 9.58 -0.92 -0.16
C GLN A 369 9.40 -0.57 1.33
N THR A 370 8.18 -0.65 1.85
CA THR A 370 7.89 -0.30 3.25
C THR A 370 8.62 -1.24 4.22
N ARG A 371 8.57 -2.55 3.96
CA ARG A 371 9.30 -3.54 4.78
C ARG A 371 10.81 -3.39 4.66
N MET A 372 11.31 -3.14 3.44
CA MET A 372 12.73 -2.89 3.20
C MET A 372 13.24 -1.64 3.93
N ILE A 373 12.49 -0.53 3.93
CA ILE A 373 12.85 0.69 4.67
C ILE A 373 12.95 0.39 6.17
N SER A 374 11.96 -0.31 6.73
CA SER A 374 11.98 -0.72 8.14
C SER A 374 13.22 -1.57 8.48
N ALA A 375 13.53 -2.57 7.65
CA ALA A 375 14.72 -3.41 7.82
C ALA A 375 16.02 -2.59 7.71
N LEU A 376 16.11 -1.65 6.77
CA LEU A 376 17.26 -0.77 6.57
C LEU A 376 17.48 0.18 7.76
N GLU A 377 16.41 0.74 8.33
CA GLU A 377 16.47 1.56 9.54
C GLU A 377 16.97 0.76 10.75
N GLU A 378 16.52 -0.49 10.89
CA GLU A 378 16.99 -1.38 11.96
C GLU A 378 18.45 -1.80 11.75
N ILE A 379 18.87 -2.15 10.52
CA ILE A 379 20.27 -2.46 10.18
C ILE A 379 21.18 -1.26 10.49
N SER A 380 20.78 -0.06 10.08
CA SER A 380 21.53 1.18 10.33
C SER A 380 21.70 1.44 11.83
N ARG A 381 20.63 1.25 12.60
CA ARG A 381 20.65 1.39 14.07
C ARG A 381 21.58 0.37 14.71
N LEU A 382 21.42 -0.91 14.38
CA LEU A 382 22.25 -2.00 14.92
C LEU A 382 23.74 -1.79 14.61
N ALA A 383 24.08 -1.37 13.39
CA ALA A 383 25.45 -1.06 13.00
C ALA A 383 26.01 0.16 13.76
N THR A 384 25.20 1.18 14.01
CA THR A 384 25.62 2.37 14.78
C THR A 384 25.84 2.05 16.26
N ASP A 385 25.07 1.10 16.81
CA ASP A 385 25.16 0.70 18.22
C ASP A 385 26.34 -0.26 18.49
N MET A 386 26.76 -1.06 17.52
CA MET A 386 27.84 -2.06 17.67
C MET A 386 29.16 -1.48 18.25
N PRO A 387 29.69 -0.34 17.76
CA PRO A 387 30.89 0.28 18.34
C PRO A 387 30.75 0.67 19.82
N LEU A 388 29.56 1.15 20.21
CA LEU A 388 29.26 1.70 21.53
C LEU A 388 28.95 0.63 22.59
N THR A 389 28.71 -0.60 22.13
CA THR A 389 28.19 -1.70 22.93
C THR A 389 29.34 -2.54 23.55
N PRO A 390 29.18 -3.08 24.79
CA PRO A 390 30.17 -3.98 25.38
C PRO A 390 30.36 -5.26 24.57
N PRO A 391 31.55 -5.90 24.65
CA PRO A 391 31.88 -7.06 23.83
C PRO A 391 30.93 -8.24 24.03
N GLU A 392 30.28 -8.35 25.19
CA GLU A 392 29.37 -9.45 25.52
C GLU A 392 28.09 -9.49 24.70
N SER A 393 27.55 -8.33 24.35
CA SER A 393 26.31 -8.21 23.57
C SER A 393 26.54 -8.11 22.06
N LEU A 394 27.79 -8.01 21.59
CA LEU A 394 28.11 -7.93 20.16
C LEU A 394 27.62 -9.15 19.37
N GLY A 395 27.66 -10.34 19.97
CA GLY A 395 27.14 -11.54 19.34
C GLY A 395 25.65 -11.44 19.01
N SER A 396 24.84 -10.99 19.98
CA SER A 396 23.39 -10.83 19.80
C SER A 396 23.06 -9.77 18.73
N LEU A 397 23.83 -8.66 18.68
CA LEU A 397 23.67 -7.64 17.65
C LEU A 397 24.04 -8.17 16.26
N ALA A 398 25.11 -8.96 16.14
CA ALA A 398 25.53 -9.57 14.88
C ALA A 398 24.46 -10.53 14.33
N LEU A 399 23.84 -11.34 15.21
CA LEU A 399 22.75 -12.24 14.84
C LEU A 399 21.54 -11.45 14.32
N ARG A 400 21.09 -10.42 15.06
CA ARG A 400 19.97 -9.56 14.64
C ARG A 400 20.26 -8.85 13.32
N LEU A 401 21.48 -8.34 13.13
CA LEU A 401 21.89 -7.69 11.87
C LEU A 401 21.79 -8.66 10.68
N SER A 402 22.18 -9.93 10.88
CA SER A 402 22.04 -10.99 9.87
C SER A 402 20.59 -11.33 9.56
N GLU A 403 19.73 -11.46 10.57
CA GLU A 403 18.29 -11.72 10.38
C GLU A 403 17.62 -10.60 9.59
N ARG A 404 17.85 -9.35 9.96
CA ARG A 404 17.30 -8.17 9.25
C ARG A 404 17.81 -8.07 7.82
N TYR A 405 19.07 -8.41 7.58
CA TYR A 405 19.59 -8.48 6.22
C TYR A 405 18.92 -9.59 5.40
N SER A 406 18.62 -10.74 6.00
CA SER A 406 17.90 -11.82 5.32
C SER A 406 16.47 -11.42 4.93
N ASP A 407 15.77 -10.71 5.82
CA ASP A 407 14.44 -10.14 5.53
C ASP A 407 14.53 -9.14 4.37
N LEU A 408 15.51 -8.23 4.42
CA LEU A 408 15.79 -7.26 3.36
C LEU A 408 16.08 -7.94 2.01
N ALA A 409 16.91 -8.98 2.00
CA ALA A 409 17.26 -9.72 0.79
C ALA A 409 16.02 -10.38 0.18
N THR A 410 15.15 -10.96 1.01
CA THR A 410 13.90 -11.59 0.58
C THR A 410 12.95 -10.57 -0.03
N ASP A 411 12.71 -9.45 0.65
CA ASP A 411 11.83 -8.39 0.13
C ASP A 411 12.43 -7.70 -1.10
N SER A 412 13.76 -7.62 -1.21
CA SER A 412 14.43 -7.07 -2.39
C SER A 412 14.10 -7.85 -3.65
N ARG A 413 13.90 -9.17 -3.58
CA ARG A 413 13.52 -10.00 -4.74
C ARG A 413 12.16 -9.60 -5.28
N LEU A 414 11.20 -9.35 -4.39
CA LEU A 414 9.87 -8.84 -4.77
C LEU A 414 9.97 -7.44 -5.38
N ALA A 415 10.76 -6.55 -4.77
CA ALA A 415 10.97 -5.20 -5.30
C ALA A 415 11.61 -5.24 -6.70
N ILE A 416 12.67 -6.03 -6.89
CA ILE A 416 13.37 -6.20 -8.17
C ILE A 416 12.44 -6.77 -9.25
N ALA A 417 11.57 -7.74 -8.90
CA ALA A 417 10.62 -8.33 -9.83
C ALA A 417 9.47 -7.39 -10.25
N THR A 418 9.14 -6.40 -9.41
CA THR A 418 8.02 -5.47 -9.63
C THR A 418 8.45 -4.13 -10.25
N LEU A 419 9.74 -3.81 -10.23
CA LEU A 419 10.28 -2.60 -10.83
C LEU A 419 10.15 -2.60 -12.36
N SER A 420 9.60 -1.52 -12.91
CA SER A 420 9.39 -1.36 -14.35
C SER A 420 10.68 -1.12 -15.14
N SER A 421 11.74 -0.63 -14.47
CA SER A 421 13.03 -0.32 -15.09
C SER A 421 14.06 -1.41 -14.77
N PRO A 422 14.59 -2.13 -15.78
CA PRO A 422 15.59 -3.18 -15.55
C PRO A 422 16.91 -2.63 -15.01
N ASN A 423 17.26 -1.38 -15.38
CA ASN A 423 18.46 -0.71 -14.87
C ASN A 423 18.34 -0.40 -13.38
N LEU A 424 17.16 0.05 -12.93
CA LEU A 424 16.91 0.34 -11.52
C LEU A 424 16.83 -0.95 -10.71
N ALA A 425 16.22 -1.99 -11.26
CA ALA A 425 16.19 -3.33 -10.65
C ALA A 425 17.62 -3.88 -10.44
N GLN A 426 18.51 -3.73 -11.43
CA GLN A 426 19.92 -4.11 -11.29
C GLN A 426 20.66 -3.22 -10.28
N LYS A 427 20.41 -1.91 -10.27
CA LYS A 427 21.00 -0.97 -9.30
C LYS A 427 20.60 -1.33 -7.87
N LEU A 428 19.31 -1.63 -7.62
CA LEU A 428 18.81 -2.07 -6.32
C LEU A 428 19.44 -3.40 -5.91
N ARG A 429 19.51 -4.38 -6.82
CA ARG A 429 20.17 -5.68 -6.57
C ARG A 429 21.62 -5.48 -6.10
N VAL A 430 22.41 -4.73 -6.86
CA VAL A 430 23.82 -4.49 -6.55
C VAL A 430 23.97 -3.73 -5.23
N ALA A 431 23.11 -2.75 -4.95
CA ALA A 431 23.14 -2.01 -3.68
C ALA A 431 22.87 -2.93 -2.47
N VAL A 432 21.87 -3.82 -2.57
CA VAL A 432 21.57 -4.80 -1.51
C VAL A 432 22.73 -5.78 -1.32
N GLN A 433 23.33 -6.29 -2.40
CA GLN A 433 24.50 -7.18 -2.32
C GLN A 433 25.71 -6.51 -1.65
N LYS A 434 26.00 -5.26 -2.01
CA LYS A 434 27.06 -4.47 -1.37
C LYS A 434 26.78 -4.26 0.12
N LEU A 435 25.54 -3.97 0.50
CA LEU A 435 25.14 -3.89 1.90
C LEU A 435 25.40 -5.22 2.62
N GLY A 436 25.07 -6.35 2.01
CA GLY A 436 25.36 -7.67 2.56
C GLY A 436 26.85 -7.91 2.79
N THR A 437 27.70 -7.52 1.84
CA THR A 437 29.16 -7.62 2.01
C THR A 437 29.68 -6.74 3.14
N ALA A 438 29.14 -5.53 3.30
CA ALA A 438 29.49 -4.65 4.42
C ALA A 438 29.03 -5.23 5.77
N CYS A 439 27.82 -5.79 5.83
CA CYS A 439 27.32 -6.49 7.02
C CYS A 439 28.20 -7.70 7.39
N ILE A 440 28.71 -8.47 6.43
CA ILE A 440 29.65 -9.58 6.68
C ILE A 440 30.94 -9.07 7.33
N GLU A 441 31.52 -7.99 6.80
CA GLU A 441 32.74 -7.39 7.35
C GLU A 441 32.53 -6.89 8.78
N GLU A 442 31.43 -6.19 9.04
CA GLU A 442 31.07 -5.69 10.37
C GLU A 442 30.88 -6.84 11.37
N VAL A 443 30.13 -7.89 11.00
CA VAL A 443 29.95 -9.10 11.82
C VAL A 443 31.28 -9.80 12.10
N LYS A 444 32.20 -9.84 11.13
CA LYS A 444 33.55 -10.40 11.30
C LYS A 444 34.37 -9.66 12.34
N ILE A 445 34.36 -8.33 12.28
CA ILE A 445 35.07 -7.47 13.24
C ILE A 445 34.43 -7.60 14.63
N ALA A 446 33.09 -7.58 14.72
CA ALA A 446 32.35 -7.77 15.97
C ALA A 446 32.64 -9.12 16.64
N GLY A 447 32.70 -10.21 15.86
CA GLY A 447 33.05 -11.54 16.36
C GLY A 447 34.48 -11.64 16.88
N GLN A 448 35.45 -11.02 16.19
CA GLN A 448 36.85 -10.97 16.66
C GLN A 448 36.97 -10.29 18.03
N ARG A 449 36.20 -9.21 18.24
CA ARG A 449 36.10 -8.49 19.52
C ARG A 449 35.41 -9.33 20.60
N ARG A 450 34.36 -10.09 20.27
CA ARG A 450 33.67 -10.99 21.22
C ARG A 450 34.54 -12.16 21.64
N ALA A 451 35.32 -12.75 20.73
CA ALA A 451 36.15 -13.93 20.99
C ALA A 451 37.34 -13.66 21.94
N HIS A 452 37.75 -12.40 22.11
CA HIS A 452 38.86 -12.00 22.99
C HIS A 452 38.43 -10.95 24.03
N PRO A 453 37.54 -11.29 24.99
CA PRO A 453 37.02 -10.33 25.97
C PRO A 453 38.00 -10.05 27.13
N ALA A 454 38.99 -10.91 27.38
CA ALA A 454 39.82 -10.94 28.59
C ALA A 454 41.20 -10.23 28.50
N ASP A 455 41.59 -9.67 27.36
CA ASP A 455 42.92 -9.06 27.16
C ASP A 455 43.02 -7.59 27.64
N GLN A 456 42.30 -7.25 28.72
CA GLN A 456 42.21 -5.89 29.25
C GLN A 456 43.45 -5.42 30.05
N ALA A 457 44.37 -6.32 30.40
CA ALA A 457 45.35 -6.08 31.46
C ALA A 457 46.73 -5.56 31.02
N THR A 458 47.04 -5.40 29.71
CA THR A 458 48.39 -5.02 29.25
C THR A 458 48.38 -3.86 28.25
N ILE A 459 49.21 -2.83 28.49
CA ILE A 459 49.31 -1.58 27.70
C ILE A 459 49.54 -1.81 26.19
N LYS A 460 50.22 -2.89 25.79
CA LYS A 460 50.46 -3.25 24.37
C LYS A 460 49.17 -3.66 23.63
N TYR A 461 48.14 -4.09 24.36
CA TYR A 461 46.87 -4.57 23.83
C TYR A 461 45.79 -3.48 23.79
N SER A 462 45.96 -2.34 24.49
CA SER A 462 45.03 -1.20 24.34
C SER A 462 45.08 -0.59 22.94
N LEU A 463 46.26 -0.59 22.30
CA LEU A 463 46.43 -0.17 20.90
C LEU A 463 45.73 -1.12 19.91
N ILE A 464 45.67 -2.42 20.22
CA ILE A 464 44.95 -3.42 19.40
C ILE A 464 43.44 -3.25 19.58
N LEU A 465 42.99 -2.95 20.81
CA LEU A 465 41.59 -2.68 21.12
C LEU A 465 41.09 -1.38 20.47
N GLU A 466 41.86 -0.29 20.52
CA GLU A 466 41.56 0.95 19.81
C GLU A 466 41.46 0.74 18.30
N ARG A 467 42.35 -0.10 17.73
CA ARG A 467 42.31 -0.43 16.31
C ARG A 467 41.06 -1.24 15.92
N VAL A 468 40.65 -2.22 16.74
CA VAL A 468 39.42 -2.99 16.49
C VAL A 468 38.17 -2.12 16.65
N LEU A 469 38.16 -1.17 17.59
CA LEU A 469 37.08 -0.19 17.74
C LEU A 469 37.02 0.80 16.57
N ASP A 470 38.17 1.24 16.06
CA ASP A 470 38.27 2.08 14.86
C ASP A 470 37.80 1.32 13.61
N ASP A 471 38.21 0.06 13.47
CA ASP A 471 37.78 -0.84 12.40
C ASP A 471 36.26 -1.09 12.44
N LEU A 472 35.69 -1.28 13.64
CA LEU A 472 34.23 -1.44 13.84
C LEU A 472 33.48 -0.12 13.57
N SER A 473 34.04 1.02 13.96
CA SER A 473 33.46 2.34 13.66
C SER A 473 33.46 2.63 12.15
N ARG A 474 34.52 2.22 11.45
CA ARG A 474 34.63 2.34 9.99
C ARG A 474 33.71 1.37 9.24
N GLY A 475 33.57 0.14 9.73
CA GLY A 475 32.63 -0.83 9.19
C GLY A 475 31.17 -0.37 9.38
N SER A 476 30.84 0.16 10.57
CA SER A 476 29.57 0.82 10.86
C SER A 476 29.25 1.96 9.88
N GLN A 477 30.19 2.88 9.64
CA GLN A 477 30.02 3.94 8.63
C GLN A 477 29.78 3.37 7.23
N THR A 478 30.51 2.32 6.84
CA THR A 478 30.34 1.66 5.54
C THR A 478 28.95 1.04 5.40
N VAL A 479 28.43 0.39 6.45
CA VAL A 479 27.06 -0.15 6.48
C VAL A 479 26.04 0.97 6.33
N VAL A 480 26.18 2.08 7.07
CA VAL A 480 25.27 3.24 6.98
C VAL A 480 25.28 3.86 5.58
N GLU A 481 26.45 4.01 4.96
CA GLU A 481 26.56 4.48 3.57
C GLU A 481 25.87 3.54 2.58
N ARG A 482 26.04 2.21 2.74
CA ARG A 482 25.37 1.22 1.89
C ARG A 482 23.86 1.21 2.10
N VAL A 483 23.38 1.41 3.33
CA VAL A 483 21.96 1.60 3.63
C VAL A 483 21.40 2.79 2.85
N GLN A 484 22.12 3.91 2.83
CA GLN A 484 21.72 5.09 2.05
C GLN A 484 21.69 4.82 0.54
N GLU A 485 22.63 4.03 0.00
CA GLU A 485 22.63 3.60 -1.41
C GLU A 485 21.37 2.79 -1.76
N VAL A 486 20.95 1.87 -0.88
CA VAL A 486 19.71 1.09 -1.05
C VAL A 486 18.46 1.97 -0.95
N LEU A 487 18.38 2.85 0.06
CA LEU A 487 17.27 3.79 0.22
C LEU A 487 17.13 4.70 -1.01
N ALA A 488 18.24 5.20 -1.56
CA ALA A 488 18.22 6.02 -2.77
C ALA A 488 17.64 5.26 -3.97
N ALA A 489 18.01 3.99 -4.16
CA ALA A 489 17.45 3.16 -5.23
C ALA A 489 15.95 2.86 -5.02
N LEU A 490 15.51 2.63 -3.79
CA LEU A 490 14.09 2.43 -3.46
C LEU A 490 13.28 3.71 -3.72
N HIS A 491 13.77 4.87 -3.30
CA HIS A 491 13.11 6.16 -3.54
C HIS A 491 13.06 6.52 -5.03
N GLU A 492 14.10 6.20 -5.80
CA GLU A 492 14.08 6.35 -7.27
C GLU A 492 12.96 5.47 -7.89
N GLY A 493 12.71 4.29 -7.30
CA GLY A 493 11.65 3.37 -7.70
C GLY A 493 10.23 3.79 -7.33
N SER A 494 10.06 4.68 -6.34
CA SER A 494 8.75 5.20 -5.91
C SER A 494 8.55 6.69 -6.16
N ARG A 495 9.48 7.37 -6.84
CA ARG A 495 9.51 8.84 -6.96
C ARG A 495 8.19 9.44 -7.44
N GLY A 496 7.57 8.83 -8.44
CA GLY A 496 6.27 9.24 -8.99
C GLY A 496 5.14 9.02 -8.00
N THR A 497 5.05 7.83 -7.41
CA THR A 497 4.05 7.53 -6.37
C THR A 497 4.17 8.43 -5.14
N GLN A 498 5.39 8.79 -4.72
CA GLN A 498 5.61 9.71 -3.61
C GLN A 498 5.17 11.14 -3.96
N ALA A 499 5.47 11.59 -5.18
CA ALA A 499 4.97 12.86 -5.68
C ALA A 499 3.42 12.88 -5.72
N CYS A 500 2.77 11.77 -6.08
CA CYS A 500 1.31 11.64 -5.98
C CYS A 500 0.80 11.75 -4.53
N ILE A 501 1.48 11.15 -3.55
CA ILE A 501 1.10 11.27 -2.13
C ILE A 501 1.17 12.74 -1.68
N ASN A 502 2.29 13.41 -1.95
CA ASN A 502 2.48 14.82 -1.59
C ASN A 502 1.46 15.71 -2.32
N ALA A 503 1.17 15.39 -3.59
CA ALA A 503 0.16 16.08 -4.37
C ALA A 503 -1.25 15.92 -3.78
N ALA A 504 -1.66 14.70 -3.42
CA ALA A 504 -2.97 14.44 -2.80
C ALA A 504 -3.15 15.19 -1.47
N ASN A 505 -2.10 15.23 -0.63
CA ASN A 505 -2.10 16.01 0.61
C ASN A 505 -2.26 17.51 0.34
N THR A 506 -1.53 18.04 -0.64
CA THR A 506 -1.63 19.46 -1.03
C THR A 506 -3.03 19.77 -1.54
N VAL A 507 -3.60 18.92 -2.40
CA VAL A 507 -4.96 19.10 -2.94
C VAL A 507 -6.02 19.02 -1.84
N SER A 508 -5.86 18.12 -0.86
CA SER A 508 -6.72 18.05 0.32
C SER A 508 -6.71 19.36 1.12
N GLY A 509 -5.52 19.97 1.27
CA GLY A 509 -5.38 21.29 1.89
C GLY A 509 -5.97 22.44 1.07
N ILE A 510 -6.14 22.28 -0.25
CA ILE A 510 -6.87 23.23 -1.12
C ILE A 510 -8.37 23.04 -0.97
N ILE A 511 -8.85 21.79 -0.89
CA ILE A 511 -10.27 21.49 -0.65
C ILE A 511 -10.72 22.13 0.67
N GLY A 512 -9.93 21.99 1.75
CA GLY A 512 -10.24 22.65 3.03
C GLY A 512 -10.24 24.18 2.97
N ASP A 513 -9.38 24.79 2.14
CA ASP A 513 -9.37 26.24 1.90
C ASP A 513 -10.62 26.70 1.12
N LEU A 514 -11.05 25.91 0.14
CA LEU A 514 -12.26 26.15 -0.64
C LEU A 514 -13.53 25.96 0.20
N ASP A 515 -13.60 24.91 1.02
CA ASP A 515 -14.71 24.68 1.96
C ASP A 515 -14.83 25.87 2.92
N THR A 516 -13.71 26.37 3.45
CA THR A 516 -13.68 27.59 4.28
C THR A 516 -14.20 28.82 3.52
N THR A 517 -13.84 28.97 2.25
CA THR A 517 -14.30 30.07 1.39
C THR A 517 -15.81 29.98 1.12
N ILE A 518 -16.35 28.79 0.88
CA ILE A 518 -17.80 28.53 0.71
C ILE A 518 -18.57 28.97 1.95
N MET A 519 -18.02 28.69 3.14
CA MET A 519 -18.66 29.09 4.40
C MET A 519 -18.66 30.60 4.59
N PHE A 520 -17.58 31.30 4.24
CA PHE A 520 -17.56 32.78 4.29
C PHE A 520 -18.55 33.41 3.30
N ALA A 521 -18.69 32.83 2.11
CA ALA A 521 -19.69 33.25 1.12
C ALA A 521 -21.12 33.01 1.64
N THR A 522 -21.39 31.82 2.18
CA THR A 522 -22.67 31.48 2.82
C THR A 522 -22.99 32.40 4.00
N ALA A 523 -21.98 32.80 4.76
CA ALA A 523 -22.12 33.75 5.87
C ALA A 523 -22.38 35.20 5.41
N GLY A 524 -22.19 35.54 4.13
CA GLY A 524 -22.32 36.90 3.60
C GLY A 524 -21.14 37.81 3.97
N SER A 525 -19.98 37.19 4.22
CA SER A 525 -18.76 37.87 4.70
C SER A 525 -17.64 37.89 3.65
N LEU A 526 -17.94 37.45 2.42
CA LEU A 526 -17.04 37.46 1.28
C LEU A 526 -17.23 38.76 0.49
N ASN A 527 -16.63 39.85 0.98
CA ASN A 527 -16.78 41.18 0.38
C ASN A 527 -15.57 41.55 -0.49
N PRO A 528 -15.77 42.29 -1.61
CA PRO A 528 -14.68 42.81 -2.42
C PRO A 528 -13.82 43.80 -1.62
N GLN A 529 -12.50 43.62 -1.66
CA GLN A 529 -11.54 44.52 -1.00
C GLN A 529 -11.33 45.85 -1.77
N ARG A 530 -11.74 45.91 -3.04
CA ARG A 530 -11.62 47.09 -3.93
C ARG A 530 -12.87 47.20 -4.80
N ASP A 531 -13.48 48.38 -4.86
CA ASP A 531 -14.73 48.65 -5.60
C ASP A 531 -14.63 48.53 -7.14
N SER A 532 -13.46 48.20 -7.71
CA SER A 532 -13.20 48.26 -9.17
C SER A 532 -12.97 46.91 -9.86
N GLU A 533 -13.07 45.77 -9.18
CA GLU A 533 -12.85 44.46 -9.80
C GLU A 533 -14.16 43.83 -10.29
N ASN A 534 -14.23 43.51 -11.59
CA ASN A 534 -15.35 42.78 -12.20
C ASN A 534 -14.96 41.32 -12.47
N PHE A 535 -15.93 40.40 -12.33
CA PHE A 535 -15.76 38.96 -12.60
C PHE A 535 -15.16 38.67 -13.99
N GLY A 536 -15.48 39.48 -15.00
CA GLY A 536 -14.95 39.37 -16.36
C GLY A 536 -13.42 39.39 -16.44
N ASN A 537 -12.73 40.09 -15.52
CA ASN A 537 -11.26 40.18 -15.49
C ASN A 537 -10.62 38.85 -15.05
N HIS A 538 -11.27 38.12 -14.16
CA HIS A 538 -10.80 36.84 -13.64
C HIS A 538 -11.23 35.65 -14.53
N ARG A 539 -12.28 35.83 -15.34
CA ARG A 539 -12.85 34.81 -16.23
C ARG A 539 -11.81 34.19 -17.18
N GLU A 540 -10.98 35.01 -17.83
CA GLU A 540 -9.99 34.49 -18.79
C GLU A 540 -8.90 33.66 -18.10
N ALA A 541 -8.46 34.08 -16.91
CA ALA A 541 -7.51 33.33 -16.10
C ALA A 541 -8.07 31.96 -15.72
N ILE A 542 -9.33 31.89 -15.26
CA ILE A 542 -10.03 30.65 -14.92
C ILE A 542 -10.14 29.71 -16.14
N LEU A 543 -10.54 30.23 -17.30
CA LEU A 543 -10.65 29.44 -18.54
C LEU A 543 -9.29 28.86 -18.98
N LYS A 544 -8.22 29.64 -18.86
CA LYS A 544 -6.86 29.23 -19.26
C LYS A 544 -6.31 28.15 -18.34
N THR A 545 -6.42 28.30 -17.02
CA THR A 545 -5.96 27.31 -16.03
C THR A 545 -6.79 26.03 -16.07
N ALA A 546 -8.11 26.13 -16.24
CA ALA A 546 -8.97 24.97 -16.41
C ALA A 546 -8.58 24.11 -17.64
N LYS A 547 -8.25 24.74 -18.78
CA LYS A 547 -7.75 24.01 -19.96
C LYS A 547 -6.41 23.32 -19.72
N ALA A 548 -5.49 23.99 -19.02
CA ALA A 548 -4.21 23.39 -18.66
C ALA A 548 -4.41 22.13 -17.80
N LEU A 549 -5.40 22.14 -16.90
CA LEU A 549 -5.68 21.02 -16.02
C LEU A 549 -6.22 19.78 -16.77
N VAL A 550 -6.88 19.97 -17.92
CA VAL A 550 -7.27 18.85 -18.81
C VAL A 550 -6.04 18.19 -19.43
N GLU A 551 -5.02 18.97 -19.80
CA GLU A 551 -3.76 18.43 -20.31
C GLU A 551 -2.98 17.73 -19.20
N ASP A 552 -2.94 18.29 -17.98
CA ASP A 552 -2.35 17.64 -16.81
C ASP A 552 -3.04 16.31 -16.47
N THR A 553 -4.36 16.23 -16.65
CA THR A 553 -5.14 14.99 -16.49
C THR A 553 -4.65 13.90 -17.45
N LYS A 554 -4.41 14.25 -18.72
CA LYS A 554 -3.86 13.30 -19.71
C LYS A 554 -2.42 12.90 -19.34
N ALA A 555 -1.62 13.84 -18.87
CA ALA A 555 -0.23 13.59 -18.46
C ALA A 555 -0.16 12.64 -17.25
N LEU A 556 -1.07 12.75 -16.28
CA LEU A 556 -1.17 11.82 -15.15
C LEU A 556 -1.49 10.39 -15.60
N VAL A 557 -2.49 10.22 -16.48
CA VAL A 557 -2.87 8.90 -17.02
C VAL A 557 -1.72 8.27 -17.81
N ALA A 558 -1.04 9.06 -18.66
CA ALA A 558 0.14 8.60 -19.39
C ALA A 558 1.31 8.28 -18.46
N GLY A 559 1.52 9.09 -17.41
CA GLY A 559 2.56 8.90 -16.41
C GLY A 559 2.41 7.60 -15.63
N ALA A 560 1.19 7.19 -15.27
CA ALA A 560 0.94 5.90 -14.61
C ALA A 560 1.39 4.69 -15.43
N ALA A 561 1.26 4.77 -16.77
CA ALA A 561 1.65 3.72 -17.70
C ALA A 561 3.13 3.78 -18.12
N SER A 562 3.83 4.87 -17.77
CA SER A 562 5.19 5.15 -18.24
C SER A 562 6.22 4.91 -17.12
N ASN A 563 6.92 5.94 -16.66
CA ASN A 563 7.93 5.85 -15.61
C ASN A 563 7.67 6.83 -14.46
N GLN A 564 8.29 6.55 -13.32
CA GLN A 564 8.13 7.31 -12.08
C GLN A 564 8.54 8.78 -12.21
N GLU A 565 9.53 9.11 -13.05
CA GLU A 565 9.98 10.49 -13.28
C GLU A 565 8.89 11.33 -13.97
N GLN A 566 8.32 10.80 -15.05
CA GLN A 566 7.23 11.46 -15.78
C GLN A 566 5.98 11.59 -14.91
N LEU A 567 5.67 10.55 -14.12
CA LEU A 567 4.57 10.61 -13.16
C LEU A 567 4.79 11.70 -12.10
N ALA A 568 6.01 11.84 -11.58
CA ALA A 568 6.33 12.88 -10.60
C ALA A 568 6.11 14.29 -11.15
N VAL A 569 6.59 14.54 -12.38
CA VAL A 569 6.41 15.83 -13.07
C VAL A 569 4.92 16.11 -13.35
N ALA A 570 4.16 15.09 -13.79
CA ALA A 570 2.74 15.24 -14.04
C ALA A 570 1.95 15.59 -12.76
N ALA A 571 2.25 14.92 -11.64
CA ALA A 571 1.64 15.22 -10.34
C ALA A 571 1.94 16.65 -9.86
N GLN A 572 3.20 17.09 -9.96
CA GLN A 572 3.60 18.45 -9.58
C GLN A 572 2.94 19.52 -10.46
N ASN A 573 2.88 19.30 -11.76
CA ASN A 573 2.21 20.23 -12.69
C ASN A 573 0.72 20.35 -12.37
N ALA A 574 0.04 19.22 -12.12
CA ALA A 574 -1.38 19.22 -11.77
C ALA A 574 -1.66 20.01 -10.47
N VAL A 575 -0.81 19.85 -9.44
CA VAL A 575 -0.91 20.61 -8.18
C VAL A 575 -0.75 22.12 -8.43
N ARG A 576 0.28 22.52 -9.19
CA ARG A 576 0.48 23.94 -9.52
C ARG A 576 -0.72 24.51 -10.27
N THR A 577 -1.28 23.76 -11.20
CA THR A 577 -2.43 24.20 -11.99
C THR A 577 -3.69 24.35 -11.13
N ILE A 578 -3.98 23.41 -10.22
CA ILE A 578 -5.16 23.51 -9.33
C ILE A 578 -5.03 24.62 -8.29
N VAL A 579 -3.82 24.91 -7.79
CA VAL A 579 -3.57 26.08 -6.92
C VAL A 579 -3.92 27.36 -7.66
N ASN A 580 -3.38 27.54 -8.86
CA ASN A 580 -3.65 28.72 -9.69
C ASN A 580 -5.13 28.84 -10.08
N LEU A 581 -5.80 27.72 -10.35
CA LEU A 581 -7.23 27.69 -10.66
C LEU A 581 -8.07 28.07 -9.44
N SER A 582 -7.75 27.53 -8.26
CA SER A 582 -8.41 27.85 -6.99
C SER A 582 -8.30 29.34 -6.67
N ASP A 583 -7.10 29.91 -6.78
CA ASP A 583 -6.88 31.33 -6.51
C ASP A 583 -7.61 32.24 -7.51
N ALA A 584 -7.59 31.91 -8.81
CA ALA A 584 -8.33 32.65 -9.82
C ALA A 584 -9.85 32.61 -9.58
N VAL A 585 -10.40 31.45 -9.17
CA VAL A 585 -11.82 31.30 -8.85
C VAL A 585 -12.20 32.04 -7.57
N LYS A 586 -11.37 31.98 -6.52
CA LYS A 586 -11.61 32.75 -5.27
C LYS A 586 -11.64 34.25 -5.55
N ASN A 587 -10.67 34.78 -6.30
CA ASN A 587 -10.65 36.19 -6.68
C ASN A 587 -11.85 36.58 -7.55
N GLY A 588 -12.23 35.71 -8.49
CA GLY A 588 -13.47 35.85 -9.24
C GLY A 588 -14.70 35.91 -8.34
N ALA A 589 -14.85 34.98 -7.40
CA ALA A 589 -15.99 34.95 -6.48
C ALA A 589 -16.06 36.21 -5.60
N VAL A 590 -14.92 36.70 -5.09
CA VAL A 590 -14.85 37.94 -4.30
C VAL A 590 -15.28 39.18 -5.10
N SER A 591 -15.06 39.18 -6.42
CA SER A 591 -15.48 40.28 -7.32
C SER A 591 -16.99 40.32 -7.63
N LEU A 592 -17.74 39.28 -7.23
CA LEU A 592 -19.21 39.30 -7.28
C LEU A 592 -19.73 40.03 -6.03
N SER A 593 -20.75 40.87 -6.17
CA SER A 593 -21.32 41.60 -5.01
C SER A 593 -21.84 40.63 -3.94
N SER A 594 -21.74 41.05 -2.67
CA SER A 594 -22.25 40.30 -1.51
C SER A 594 -23.77 40.04 -1.57
N ASP A 595 -24.49 40.86 -2.33
CA ASP A 595 -25.92 40.69 -2.63
C ASP A 595 -26.21 39.44 -3.47
N ASN A 596 -25.18 38.84 -4.08
CA ASN A 596 -25.25 37.60 -4.87
C ASN A 596 -24.41 36.47 -4.26
N ALA A 597 -24.48 36.31 -2.93
CA ALA A 597 -23.77 35.26 -2.18
C ALA A 597 -23.98 33.85 -2.76
N GLU A 598 -25.15 33.58 -3.34
CA GLU A 598 -25.48 32.32 -4.00
C GLU A 598 -24.64 32.05 -5.26
N ALA A 599 -24.36 33.10 -6.05
CA ALA A 599 -23.50 33.02 -7.22
C ALA A 599 -22.04 32.82 -6.82
N GLN A 600 -21.59 33.46 -5.74
CA GLN A 600 -20.25 33.23 -5.15
C GLN A 600 -20.07 31.76 -4.76
N VAL A 601 -21.03 31.21 -4.00
CA VAL A 601 -21.04 29.80 -3.57
C VAL A 601 -21.02 28.85 -4.76
N MET A 602 -21.78 29.15 -5.83
CA MET A 602 -21.86 28.31 -7.04
C MET A 602 -20.50 28.13 -7.75
N VAL A 603 -19.69 29.19 -7.94
CA VAL A 603 -18.38 29.05 -8.61
C VAL A 603 -17.38 28.34 -7.71
N ILE A 604 -17.39 28.65 -6.41
CA ILE A 604 -16.45 28.04 -5.46
C ILE A 604 -16.72 26.54 -5.33
N HIS A 605 -17.99 26.11 -5.30
CA HIS A 605 -18.34 24.69 -5.37
C HIS A 605 -17.81 24.02 -6.65
N ALA A 606 -17.94 24.69 -7.80
CA ALA A 606 -17.48 24.12 -9.07
C ALA A 606 -15.95 23.86 -9.09
N VAL A 607 -15.13 24.75 -8.52
CA VAL A 607 -13.67 24.49 -8.42
C VAL A 607 -13.32 23.48 -7.32
N ARG A 608 -14.11 23.42 -6.24
CA ARG A 608 -13.97 22.41 -5.19
C ARG A 608 -14.19 21.00 -5.73
N ASP A 609 -15.11 20.83 -6.69
CA ASP A 609 -15.35 19.54 -7.37
C ASP A 609 -14.23 19.13 -8.31
N VAL A 610 -13.63 20.12 -8.97
CA VAL A 610 -12.43 19.90 -9.77
C VAL A 610 -11.26 19.49 -8.88
N ALA A 611 -11.08 20.11 -7.71
CA ALA A 611 -10.05 19.72 -6.74
C ALA A 611 -10.30 18.32 -6.18
N ALA A 612 -11.54 17.97 -5.81
CA ALA A 612 -11.89 16.65 -5.32
C ALA A 612 -11.67 15.56 -6.39
N ALA A 613 -12.11 15.81 -7.62
CA ALA A 613 -11.86 14.89 -8.74
C ALA A 613 -10.37 14.74 -9.06
N LEU A 614 -9.58 15.81 -8.94
CA LEU A 614 -8.13 15.73 -9.10
C LEU A 614 -7.48 14.89 -8.00
N SER A 615 -7.92 15.05 -6.75
CA SER A 615 -7.44 14.23 -5.63
C SER A 615 -7.70 12.74 -5.88
N ASN A 616 -8.92 12.40 -6.31
CA ASN A 616 -9.29 11.03 -6.67
C ASN A 616 -8.48 10.52 -7.86
N LEU A 617 -8.27 11.35 -8.88
CA LEU A 617 -7.43 11.01 -10.02
C LEU A 617 -5.99 10.72 -9.60
N ILE A 618 -5.38 11.56 -8.76
CA ILE A 618 -4.02 11.36 -8.27
C ILE A 618 -3.93 10.06 -7.46
N GLN A 619 -4.94 9.76 -6.63
CA GLN A 619 -4.99 8.52 -5.86
C GLN A 619 -5.13 7.29 -6.77
N ALA A 620 -5.99 7.33 -7.79
CA ALA A 620 -6.11 6.28 -8.79
C ALA A 620 -4.81 6.12 -9.60
N THR A 621 -4.12 7.23 -9.89
CA THR A 621 -2.83 7.24 -10.61
C THR A 621 -1.75 6.55 -9.79
N LYS A 622 -1.68 6.83 -8.47
CA LYS A 622 -0.80 6.13 -7.54
C LYS A 622 -1.07 4.62 -7.55
N ASN A 623 -2.33 4.22 -7.44
CA ASN A 623 -2.72 2.80 -7.37
C ASN A 623 -2.44 2.04 -8.67
N ALA A 624 -2.57 2.70 -9.81
CA ALA A 624 -2.32 2.14 -11.14
C ALA A 624 -0.83 2.18 -11.57
N SER A 625 0.00 2.99 -10.90
CA SER A 625 1.40 3.18 -11.24
C SER A 625 2.18 1.86 -11.22
N GLY A 626 2.90 1.57 -12.32
CA GLY A 626 3.72 0.36 -12.43
C GLY A 626 2.93 -0.93 -12.71
N ARG A 627 1.60 -0.86 -12.86
CA ARG A 627 0.76 -2.01 -13.21
C ARG A 627 0.59 -2.17 -14.72
N SER A 628 0.18 -3.36 -15.15
CA SER A 628 -0.10 -3.63 -16.56
C SER A 628 -1.29 -2.80 -17.07
N LEU A 629 -1.32 -2.52 -18.37
CA LEU A 629 -2.41 -1.77 -19.02
C LEU A 629 -3.80 -2.45 -18.91
N HIS A 630 -3.83 -3.75 -18.61
CA HIS A 630 -5.05 -4.56 -18.45
C HIS A 630 -5.47 -4.73 -16.99
N ASP A 631 -4.73 -4.16 -16.04
CA ASP A 631 -5.07 -4.23 -14.61
C ASP A 631 -6.37 -3.46 -14.30
N PRO A 632 -7.26 -3.97 -13.42
CA PRO A 632 -8.47 -3.24 -13.01
C PRO A 632 -8.19 -1.81 -12.51
N ALA A 633 -7.05 -1.58 -11.84
CA ALA A 633 -6.62 -0.25 -11.39
C ALA A 633 -6.48 0.75 -12.54
N MET A 634 -6.02 0.29 -13.72
CA MET A 634 -5.96 1.12 -14.93
C MET A 634 -7.34 1.44 -15.49
N GLY A 635 -8.33 0.56 -15.29
CA GLY A 635 -9.74 0.85 -15.58
C GLY A 635 -10.27 1.98 -14.71
N TYR A 636 -10.05 1.89 -13.39
CA TYR A 636 -10.44 2.94 -12.44
C TYR A 636 -9.76 4.28 -12.72
N LEU A 637 -8.47 4.28 -13.06
CA LEU A 637 -7.74 5.49 -13.46
C LEU A 637 -8.40 6.21 -14.65
N LYS A 638 -8.84 5.45 -15.67
CA LYS A 638 -9.53 6.03 -16.84
C LYS A 638 -10.87 6.66 -16.46
N GLU A 639 -11.64 6.01 -15.57
CA GLU A 639 -12.91 6.58 -15.11
C GLU A 639 -12.68 7.83 -14.25
N ALA A 640 -11.69 7.82 -13.36
CA ALA A 640 -11.32 9.00 -12.57
C ALA A 640 -10.90 10.19 -13.47
N ALA A 641 -10.16 9.93 -14.55
CA ALA A 641 -9.78 10.95 -15.52
C ALA A 641 -10.99 11.51 -16.28
N LYS A 642 -11.97 10.66 -16.62
CA LYS A 642 -13.22 11.09 -17.25
C LYS A 642 -14.08 11.95 -16.32
N ILE A 643 -14.19 11.58 -15.05
CA ILE A 643 -14.84 12.40 -14.02
C ILE A 643 -14.15 13.77 -13.91
N MET A 644 -12.82 13.79 -13.89
CA MET A 644 -12.03 15.03 -13.85
C MET A 644 -12.33 15.97 -15.02
N VAL A 645 -12.31 15.45 -16.27
CA VAL A 645 -12.65 16.24 -17.47
C VAL A 645 -14.08 16.75 -17.44
N THR A 646 -15.00 15.95 -16.90
CA THR A 646 -16.41 16.30 -16.75
C THR A 646 -16.57 17.46 -15.77
N ASN A 647 -15.92 17.41 -14.60
CA ASN A 647 -15.95 18.50 -13.61
C ASN A 647 -15.31 19.78 -14.13
N VAL A 648 -14.20 19.69 -14.87
CA VAL A 648 -13.60 20.86 -15.53
C VAL A 648 -14.57 21.47 -16.55
N THR A 649 -15.23 20.64 -17.35
CA THR A 649 -16.25 21.11 -18.31
C THR A 649 -17.43 21.76 -17.59
N SER A 650 -17.83 21.21 -16.45
CA SER A 650 -18.92 21.73 -15.62
C SER A 650 -18.57 23.11 -15.04
N LEU A 651 -17.33 23.29 -14.55
CA LEU A 651 -16.78 24.60 -14.12
C LEU A 651 -16.77 25.62 -15.27
N LEU A 652 -16.29 25.24 -16.46
CA LEU A 652 -16.26 26.13 -17.63
C LEU A 652 -17.66 26.61 -18.03
N LYS A 653 -18.69 25.75 -17.91
CA LYS A 653 -20.08 26.14 -18.13
C LYS A 653 -20.57 27.11 -17.05
N THR A 654 -20.33 26.81 -15.77
CA THR A 654 -20.73 27.67 -14.63
C THR A 654 -20.13 29.07 -14.73
N VAL A 655 -18.86 29.18 -15.11
CA VAL A 655 -18.15 30.46 -15.31
C VAL A 655 -18.71 31.26 -16.49
N LYS A 656 -19.23 30.59 -17.54
CA LYS A 656 -19.88 31.26 -18.68
C LYS A 656 -21.30 31.74 -18.34
N THR A 657 -22.03 30.99 -17.53
CA THR A 657 -23.44 31.27 -17.22
C THR A 657 -23.61 32.20 -16.03
N ILE A 658 -22.57 32.46 -15.24
CA ILE A 658 -22.71 33.29 -14.04
C ILE A 658 -23.10 34.74 -14.34
N GLU A 659 -22.79 35.26 -15.53
CA GLU A 659 -23.24 36.58 -15.96
C GLU A 659 -24.73 36.58 -16.39
N ASN A 660 -25.33 35.42 -16.66
CA ASN A 660 -26.73 35.24 -17.08
C ASN A 660 -27.66 34.86 -15.92
N GLU A 661 -28.27 35.86 -15.26
CA GLU A 661 -29.18 35.65 -14.11
C GLU A 661 -30.32 34.66 -14.36
N HIS A 662 -30.85 34.59 -15.59
CA HIS A 662 -31.99 33.73 -15.95
C HIS A 662 -31.66 32.23 -16.02
N GLN A 663 -30.37 31.84 -16.07
CA GLN A 663 -29.92 30.45 -16.21
C GLN A 663 -29.18 29.93 -14.97
N ARG A 664 -29.02 30.75 -13.92
CA ARG A 664 -28.20 30.38 -12.74
C ARG A 664 -28.80 29.22 -11.94
N GLY A 665 -30.10 29.23 -11.70
CA GLY A 665 -30.81 28.19 -10.97
C GLY A 665 -30.84 26.85 -11.70
N GLU A 666 -31.11 26.87 -13.01
CA GLU A 666 -31.04 25.66 -13.84
C GLU A 666 -29.63 25.04 -13.77
N ARG A 667 -28.59 25.88 -13.85
CA ARG A 667 -27.20 25.43 -13.82
C ARG A 667 -26.76 24.92 -12.44
N ALA A 668 -27.15 25.60 -11.36
CA ALA A 668 -26.87 25.15 -10.00
C ALA A 668 -27.50 23.78 -9.73
N LEU A 669 -28.70 23.55 -10.25
CA LEU A 669 -29.41 22.29 -10.14
C LEU A 669 -28.75 21.17 -10.94
N GLU A 670 -28.32 21.42 -12.19
CA GLU A 670 -27.52 20.48 -12.99
C GLU A 670 -26.24 20.07 -12.24
N ALA A 671 -25.51 21.04 -11.70
CA ALA A 671 -24.28 20.80 -10.97
C ALA A 671 -24.51 19.99 -9.68
N ALA A 672 -25.61 20.25 -8.95
CA ALA A 672 -25.98 19.48 -7.77
C ALA A 672 -26.35 18.02 -8.11
N ILE A 673 -27.12 17.79 -9.18
CA ILE A 673 -27.48 16.45 -9.65
C ILE A 673 -26.23 15.65 -10.06
N GLU A 674 -25.32 16.29 -10.81
CA GLU A 674 -24.06 15.70 -11.24
C GLU A 674 -23.16 15.36 -10.05
N ALA A 675 -23.00 16.28 -9.09
CA ALA A 675 -22.22 16.05 -7.87
C ALA A 675 -22.78 14.90 -7.03
N ILE A 676 -24.10 14.84 -6.81
CA ILE A 676 -24.73 13.73 -6.07
C ILE A 676 -24.54 12.40 -6.81
N SER A 677 -24.60 12.40 -8.15
CA SER A 677 -24.36 11.19 -8.94
C SER A 677 -22.93 10.67 -8.77
N GLN A 678 -21.95 11.58 -8.76
CA GLN A 678 -20.55 11.24 -8.54
C GLN A 678 -20.33 10.68 -7.13
N GLU A 679 -20.93 11.28 -6.10
CA GLU A 679 -20.77 10.76 -4.75
C GLU A 679 -21.42 9.41 -4.53
N ILE A 680 -22.57 9.14 -5.15
CA ILE A 680 -23.15 7.78 -5.13
C ILE A 680 -22.20 6.77 -5.80
N SER A 681 -21.58 7.15 -6.92
CA SER A 681 -20.62 6.26 -7.60
C SER A 681 -19.36 6.00 -6.76
N LEU A 682 -18.85 7.01 -6.04
CA LEU A 682 -17.71 6.88 -5.12
C LEU A 682 -18.06 6.09 -3.85
N TYR A 683 -19.32 6.19 -3.42
CA TYR A 683 -19.86 5.41 -2.31
C TYR A 683 -19.95 3.92 -2.68
N ASP A 684 -20.43 3.62 -3.90
CA ASP A 684 -20.55 2.25 -4.41
C ASP A 684 -19.19 1.57 -4.66
N SER A 685 -18.14 2.34 -5.00
CA SER A 685 -16.80 1.78 -5.22
C SER A 685 -16.05 1.44 -3.93
N GLY A 686 -16.51 1.91 -2.76
CA GLY A 686 -15.80 1.72 -1.50
C GLY A 686 -14.51 2.56 -1.37
N GLU A 687 -14.24 3.51 -2.27
CA GLU A 687 -13.00 4.30 -2.29
C GLU A 687 -13.15 5.75 -1.77
N ALA A 688 -14.36 6.21 -1.46
CA ALA A 688 -14.56 7.54 -0.85
C ALA A 688 -13.77 7.72 0.48
N PRO A 689 -13.14 8.89 0.73
CA PRO A 689 -12.42 9.16 1.98
C PRO A 689 -13.35 9.04 3.21
N SER A 690 -12.97 8.25 4.22
CA SER A 690 -13.72 8.20 5.48
C SER A 690 -13.40 9.42 6.34
N ARG A 691 -14.43 10.22 6.67
CA ARG A 691 -14.33 11.31 7.65
C ARG A 691 -14.36 10.72 9.07
N GLY A 692 -13.22 10.31 9.60
CA GLY A 692 -13.07 9.90 11.01
C GLY A 692 -14.09 8.84 11.49
N GLY A 693 -14.24 8.69 12.80
CA GLY A 693 -15.33 7.92 13.39
C GLY A 693 -16.58 8.79 13.52
N ALA A 694 -17.73 8.35 13.00
CA ALA A 694 -19.01 9.03 13.17
C ALA A 694 -19.93 8.21 14.07
N THR A 695 -20.71 8.88 14.89
CA THR A 695 -21.64 8.25 15.83
C THR A 695 -23.02 8.01 15.21
N ALA A 696 -23.83 7.16 15.84
CA ALA A 696 -25.25 7.02 15.49
C ALA A 696 -26.02 8.35 15.56
N GLU A 697 -25.58 9.29 16.40
CA GLU A 697 -26.18 10.62 16.54
C GLU A 697 -25.84 11.54 15.37
N ASP A 698 -24.61 11.44 14.85
CA ASP A 698 -24.21 12.13 13.61
C ASP A 698 -25.09 11.69 12.45
N LEU A 699 -25.40 10.39 12.36
CA LEU A 699 -26.26 9.83 11.34
C LEU A 699 -27.69 10.41 11.41
N ILE A 700 -28.28 10.44 12.61
CA ILE A 700 -29.62 11.01 12.85
C ILE A 700 -29.62 12.54 12.65
N ARG A 701 -28.49 13.22 12.89
CA ARG A 701 -28.34 14.66 12.62
C ARG A 701 -28.35 14.96 11.12
N SER A 702 -27.62 14.19 10.32
CA SER A 702 -27.56 14.36 8.87
C SER A 702 -28.92 14.16 8.19
N THR A 703 -29.79 13.29 8.72
CA THR A 703 -31.13 13.07 8.15
C THR A 703 -32.07 14.26 8.31
N LYS A 704 -31.95 15.05 9.40
CA LYS A 704 -32.75 16.26 9.59
C LYS A 704 -32.41 17.39 8.61
N GLN A 705 -31.11 17.56 8.31
CA GLN A 705 -30.67 18.52 7.28
C GLN A 705 -31.27 18.19 5.91
N LEU A 706 -31.44 16.89 5.63
CA LEU A 706 -32.09 16.43 4.42
C LEU A 706 -33.58 16.76 4.36
N THR A 707 -34.30 16.64 5.49
CA THR A 707 -35.72 17.06 5.57
C THR A 707 -35.87 18.57 5.33
N ALA A 708 -34.92 19.39 5.77
CA ALA A 708 -34.89 20.81 5.44
C ALA A 708 -34.59 21.05 3.94
N ALA A 709 -33.72 20.23 3.34
CA ALA A 709 -33.43 20.28 1.91
C ALA A 709 -34.65 19.96 1.04
N THR A 710 -35.41 18.92 1.39
CA THR A 710 -36.64 18.54 0.68
C THR A 710 -37.72 19.62 0.80
N ALA A 711 -37.88 20.22 1.99
CA ALA A 711 -38.81 21.32 2.20
C ALA A 711 -38.44 22.56 1.36
N ARG A 712 -37.15 22.93 1.29
CA ARG A 712 -36.69 24.03 0.43
C ARG A 712 -36.87 23.74 -1.06
N ALA A 713 -36.61 22.50 -1.51
CA ALA A 713 -36.86 22.11 -2.89
C ALA A 713 -38.36 22.19 -3.26
N ALA A 714 -39.25 21.83 -2.33
CA ALA A 714 -40.70 21.99 -2.50
C ALA A 714 -41.13 23.46 -2.55
N ALA A 715 -40.55 24.33 -1.70
CA ALA A 715 -40.79 25.77 -1.73
C ALA A 715 -40.29 26.40 -3.04
N ALA A 716 -39.09 26.04 -3.50
CA ALA A 716 -38.54 26.49 -4.78
C ALA A 716 -39.39 26.07 -5.98
N ALA A 717 -40.06 24.91 -5.91
CA ALA A 717 -41.01 24.47 -6.94
C ALA A 717 -42.29 25.34 -7.00
N GLN A 718 -42.65 26.01 -5.90
CA GLN A 718 -43.79 26.93 -5.84
C GLN A 718 -43.44 28.32 -6.36
N THR A 719 -42.27 28.84 -5.97
CA THR A 719 -41.85 30.20 -6.32
C THR A 719 -41.22 30.29 -7.71
N LEU A 720 -40.53 29.22 -8.16
CA LEU A 720 -39.73 29.15 -9.38
C LEU A 720 -38.73 30.32 -9.52
N GLN A 721 -38.37 30.94 -8.40
CA GLN A 721 -37.37 31.99 -8.35
C GLN A 721 -35.97 31.39 -8.43
N GLN A 722 -35.09 32.03 -9.21
CA GLN A 722 -33.74 31.51 -9.45
C GLN A 722 -32.95 31.38 -8.13
N SER A 723 -33.08 32.33 -7.20
CA SER A 723 -32.43 32.29 -5.89
C SER A 723 -32.86 31.08 -5.06
N ASP A 724 -34.17 30.82 -4.97
CA ASP A 724 -34.72 29.70 -4.22
C ASP A 724 -34.27 28.35 -4.79
N ILE A 725 -34.16 28.25 -6.12
CA ILE A 725 -33.66 27.06 -6.81
C ILE A 725 -32.17 26.85 -6.51
N ILE A 726 -31.35 27.90 -6.52
CA ILE A 726 -29.91 27.81 -6.20
C ILE A 726 -29.74 27.40 -4.73
N ALA A 727 -30.48 28.00 -3.81
CA ALA A 727 -30.46 27.65 -2.41
C ALA A 727 -30.86 26.18 -2.18
N ALA A 728 -31.95 25.73 -2.80
CA ALA A 728 -32.39 24.33 -2.72
C ALA A 728 -31.32 23.36 -3.28
N ALA A 729 -30.71 23.68 -4.43
CA ALA A 729 -29.66 22.87 -5.03
C ALA A 729 -28.42 22.76 -4.12
N ASN A 730 -27.93 23.88 -3.59
CA ASN A 730 -26.75 23.92 -2.73
C ASN A 730 -26.96 23.14 -1.42
N ILE A 731 -28.12 23.31 -0.78
CA ILE A 731 -28.43 22.62 0.48
C ILE A 731 -28.66 21.12 0.26
N ALA A 732 -29.38 20.72 -0.79
CA ALA A 732 -29.59 19.30 -1.11
C ALA A 732 -28.26 18.60 -1.38
N ARG A 733 -27.40 19.24 -2.15
CA ARG A 733 -26.05 18.78 -2.45
C ARG A 733 -25.22 18.58 -1.18
N GLN A 734 -25.13 19.60 -0.33
CA GLN A 734 -24.37 19.54 0.93
C GLN A 734 -24.90 18.43 1.85
N SER A 735 -26.24 18.35 2.01
CA SER A 735 -26.88 17.38 2.89
C SER A 735 -26.62 15.93 2.45
N VAL A 736 -26.60 15.67 1.14
CA VAL A 736 -26.31 14.32 0.62
C VAL A 736 -24.83 13.96 0.76
N CYS A 737 -23.91 14.89 0.46
CA CYS A 737 -22.47 14.67 0.66
C CYS A 737 -22.17 14.34 2.13
N ASP A 738 -22.69 15.14 3.06
CA ASP A 738 -22.48 14.91 4.49
C ASP A 738 -23.16 13.61 4.96
N LEU A 739 -24.37 13.30 4.48
CA LEU A 739 -25.06 12.06 4.81
C LEU A 739 -24.25 10.82 4.41
N LEU A 740 -23.77 10.75 3.16
CA LEU A 740 -23.02 9.59 2.66
C LEU A 740 -21.67 9.42 3.37
N ALA A 741 -21.02 10.53 3.73
CA ALA A 741 -19.80 10.48 4.53
C ALA A 741 -20.09 9.91 5.94
N THR A 742 -21.16 10.40 6.58
CA THR A 742 -21.57 9.98 7.93
C THR A 742 -22.07 8.54 7.96
N THR A 743 -22.89 8.09 7.00
CA THR A 743 -23.36 6.69 6.93
C THR A 743 -22.21 5.72 6.79
N ARG A 744 -21.21 6.06 5.96
CA ARG A 744 -20.02 5.22 5.79
C ARG A 744 -19.20 5.12 7.06
N ALA A 745 -18.97 6.24 7.74
CA ALA A 745 -18.22 6.27 9.00
C ALA A 745 -18.96 5.53 10.13
N ALA A 746 -20.28 5.71 10.25
CA ALA A 746 -21.10 5.00 11.24
C ALA A 746 -21.21 3.49 10.94
N ALA A 747 -21.21 3.10 9.67
CA ALA A 747 -21.22 1.70 9.27
C ALA A 747 -19.91 0.96 9.63
N LEU A 748 -18.78 1.67 9.72
CA LEU A 748 -17.51 1.10 10.18
C LEU A 748 -17.51 0.75 11.67
N SER A 749 -18.31 1.48 12.48
CA SER A 749 -18.50 1.21 13.92
C SER A 749 -19.59 0.18 14.22
N ALA A 750 -20.18 -0.45 13.22
CA ALA A 750 -21.24 -1.43 13.42
C ALA A 750 -20.68 -2.78 13.89
N ASP A 751 -21.23 -3.31 14.99
CA ASP A 751 -20.83 -4.61 15.56
C ASP A 751 -21.24 -5.82 14.71
N SER A 752 -22.24 -5.67 13.83
CA SER A 752 -22.72 -6.74 12.95
C SER A 752 -22.59 -6.38 11.47
N ALA A 753 -22.25 -7.40 10.66
CA ALA A 753 -22.16 -7.26 9.21
C ALA A 753 -23.51 -6.88 8.57
N ASP A 754 -24.63 -7.32 9.15
CA ASP A 754 -26.00 -6.98 8.69
C ASP A 754 -26.33 -5.51 8.95
N ALA A 755 -26.10 -5.02 10.17
CA ALA A 755 -26.30 -3.59 10.49
C ALA A 755 -25.42 -2.69 9.62
N ARG A 756 -24.17 -3.11 9.35
CA ARG A 756 -23.27 -2.43 8.42
C ARG A 756 -23.85 -2.34 7.01
N TYR A 757 -24.28 -3.47 6.44
CA TYR A 757 -24.84 -3.52 5.09
C TYR A 757 -26.12 -2.67 4.98
N ARG A 758 -27.05 -2.82 5.93
CA ARG A 758 -28.32 -2.09 5.95
C ARG A 758 -28.12 -0.57 6.07
N THR A 759 -27.21 -0.14 6.93
CA THR A 759 -26.88 1.29 7.09
C THR A 759 -26.30 1.86 5.80
N LEU A 760 -25.43 1.10 5.11
CA LEU A 760 -24.84 1.55 3.86
C LEU A 760 -25.90 1.67 2.75
N ASP A 761 -26.77 0.65 2.61
CA ASP A 761 -27.81 0.59 1.58
C ASP A 761 -28.89 1.67 1.76
N CYS A 762 -29.38 1.88 2.99
CA CYS A 762 -30.31 2.96 3.29
C CYS A 762 -29.70 4.34 2.98
N GLY A 763 -28.43 4.57 3.35
CA GLY A 763 -27.73 5.81 3.01
C GLY A 763 -27.68 6.09 1.51
N ARG A 764 -27.40 5.04 0.73
CA ARG A 764 -27.40 5.08 -0.74
C ARG A 764 -28.78 5.38 -1.31
N GLU A 765 -29.82 4.71 -0.81
CA GLU A 765 -31.19 4.89 -1.29
C GLU A 765 -31.68 6.32 -1.05
N VAL A 766 -31.38 6.91 0.12
CA VAL A 766 -31.69 8.31 0.42
C VAL A 766 -31.06 9.26 -0.61
N ALA A 767 -29.78 9.08 -0.93
CA ALA A 767 -29.09 9.91 -1.93
C ALA A 767 -29.72 9.78 -3.33
N VAL A 768 -30.12 8.57 -3.74
CA VAL A 768 -30.80 8.33 -5.02
C VAL A 768 -32.15 9.05 -5.08
N GLN A 769 -32.94 9.01 -4.01
CA GLN A 769 -34.24 9.67 -3.99
C GLN A 769 -34.12 11.21 -4.01
N VAL A 770 -33.13 11.76 -3.31
CA VAL A 770 -32.85 13.22 -3.34
C VAL A 770 -32.38 13.65 -4.73
N ARG A 771 -31.57 12.84 -5.41
CA ARG A 771 -31.20 13.10 -6.80
C ARG A 771 -32.44 13.14 -7.71
N SER A 772 -33.35 12.19 -7.55
CA SER A 772 -34.62 12.13 -8.31
C SER A 772 -35.49 13.37 -8.07
N LEU A 773 -35.56 13.85 -6.83
CA LEU A 773 -36.25 15.08 -6.48
C LEU A 773 -35.69 16.30 -7.24
N LEU A 774 -34.36 16.45 -7.27
CA LEU A 774 -33.72 17.55 -8.01
C LEU A 774 -33.94 17.44 -9.52
N ILE A 775 -33.91 16.24 -10.11
CA ILE A 775 -34.23 16.03 -11.54
C ILE A 775 -35.69 16.47 -11.83
N THR A 776 -36.62 16.18 -10.92
CA THR A 776 -38.03 16.55 -11.06
C THR A 776 -38.21 18.07 -10.93
N LEU A 777 -37.46 18.70 -10.01
CA LEU A 777 -37.38 20.17 -9.91
C LEU A 777 -36.81 20.79 -11.20
N GLN A 778 -35.84 20.13 -11.84
CA GLN A 778 -35.23 20.58 -13.10
C GLN A 778 -36.25 20.59 -14.23
N ALA A 779 -37.02 19.51 -14.33
CA ALA A 779 -38.07 19.37 -15.33
C ALA A 779 -39.13 20.49 -15.19
N LEU A 780 -39.48 20.87 -13.95
CA LEU A 780 -40.41 21.97 -13.66
C LEU A 780 -39.85 23.35 -14.04
N THR A 781 -38.55 23.58 -13.87
CA THR A 781 -37.92 24.83 -14.35
C THR A 781 -37.94 24.98 -15.86
N ILE A 782 -37.80 23.86 -16.59
CA ILE A 782 -37.82 23.82 -18.06
C ILE A 782 -39.27 23.86 -18.59
N ARG A 783 -40.20 23.20 -17.90
CA ARG A 783 -41.64 23.11 -18.24
C ARG A 783 -42.50 23.62 -17.09
N ARG A 784 -42.65 24.95 -17.01
CA ARG A 784 -43.29 25.66 -15.88
C ARG A 784 -44.76 25.31 -15.61
N ASP A 785 -45.47 24.80 -16.62
CA ASP A 785 -46.90 24.52 -16.57
C ASP A 785 -47.24 23.01 -16.57
N ASP A 786 -46.32 22.14 -16.16
CA ASP A 786 -46.59 20.69 -16.06
C ASP A 786 -47.16 20.32 -14.66
N PRO A 787 -48.49 20.10 -14.51
CA PRO A 787 -49.08 19.71 -13.24
C PRO A 787 -48.62 18.33 -12.77
N HIS A 788 -48.24 17.44 -13.70
CA HIS A 788 -47.80 16.08 -13.37
C HIS A 788 -46.42 16.09 -12.69
N ALA A 789 -45.56 17.02 -13.10
CA ALA A 789 -44.25 17.20 -12.48
C ALA A 789 -44.32 17.78 -11.06
N ARG A 790 -45.36 18.58 -10.73
CA ARG A 790 -45.61 19.04 -9.35
C ARG A 790 -46.06 17.91 -8.42
N ASP A 791 -46.97 17.06 -8.89
CA ASP A 791 -47.41 15.88 -8.14
C ASP A 791 -46.26 14.88 -7.93
N ALA A 792 -45.44 14.67 -8.97
CA ALA A 792 -44.25 13.84 -8.88
C ALA A 792 -43.23 14.36 -7.85
N LEU A 793 -43.09 15.69 -7.70
CA LEU A 793 -42.20 16.30 -6.71
C LEU A 793 -42.68 16.05 -5.27
N LEU A 794 -43.99 16.14 -5.02
CA LEU A 794 -44.59 15.80 -3.72
C LEU A 794 -44.48 14.29 -3.41
N GLU A 795 -44.60 13.45 -4.43
CA GLU A 795 -44.39 12.01 -4.27
C GLU A 795 -42.92 11.68 -3.94
N ALA A 796 -41.96 12.31 -4.64
CA ALA A 796 -40.54 12.18 -4.35
C ALA A 796 -40.22 12.63 -2.92
N SER A 797 -40.80 13.74 -2.44
CA SER A 797 -40.64 14.20 -1.06
C SER A 797 -41.17 13.18 -0.02
N ARG A 798 -42.30 12.52 -0.30
CA ARG A 798 -42.86 11.46 0.57
C ARG A 798 -41.97 10.21 0.59
N ARG A 799 -41.42 9.83 -0.56
CA ARG A 799 -40.47 8.70 -0.65
C ARG A 799 -39.20 8.97 0.17
N ILE A 800 -38.64 10.18 0.07
CA ILE A 800 -37.47 10.58 0.88
C ILE A 800 -37.78 10.49 2.37
N ALA A 801 -38.93 11.00 2.83
CA ALA A 801 -39.31 10.92 4.24
C ALA A 801 -39.39 9.47 4.76
N LYS A 802 -39.88 8.53 3.93
CA LYS A 802 -39.93 7.11 4.28
C LYS A 802 -38.54 6.51 4.44
N VAL A 803 -37.67 6.67 3.44
CA VAL A 803 -36.30 6.09 3.47
C VAL A 803 -35.46 6.75 4.55
N VAL A 804 -35.66 8.05 4.83
CA VAL A 804 -35.05 8.74 5.96
C VAL A 804 -35.49 8.11 7.30
N GLY A 805 -36.76 7.77 7.46
CA GLY A 805 -37.24 7.06 8.65
C GLY A 805 -36.57 5.68 8.83
N GLU A 806 -36.36 4.94 7.74
CA GLU A 806 -35.65 3.66 7.76
C GLU A 806 -34.16 3.84 8.13
N LEU A 807 -33.52 4.92 7.66
CA LEU A 807 -32.14 5.24 8.01
C LEU A 807 -31.98 5.66 9.50
N VAL A 808 -32.97 6.38 10.06
CA VAL A 808 -33.00 6.71 11.49
C VAL A 808 -33.11 5.43 12.34
N ASN A 809 -33.96 4.48 11.94
CA ASN A 809 -34.06 3.18 12.62
C ASN A 809 -32.73 2.40 12.58
N CYS A 810 -31.97 2.49 11.48
CA CYS A 810 -30.63 1.90 11.41
C CYS A 810 -29.66 2.57 12.40
N GLY A 811 -29.73 3.89 12.55
CA GLY A 811 -28.97 4.62 13.57
C GLY A 811 -29.29 4.18 14.99
N GLU A 812 -30.56 3.88 15.30
CA GLU A 812 -30.96 3.35 16.61
C GLU A 812 -30.40 1.94 16.89
N LEU A 813 -30.27 1.10 15.85
CA LEU A 813 -29.68 -0.24 15.94
C LEU A 813 -28.16 -0.23 16.14
N LEU A 814 -27.49 0.88 15.84
CA LEU A 814 -26.05 1.07 16.05
C LEU A 814 -25.71 1.51 17.49
N LYS A 815 -26.71 1.73 18.36
CA LYS A 815 -26.51 2.12 19.77
C LYS A 815 -26.32 0.89 20.66
N GLY A 816 -25.22 0.84 21.42
CA GLY A 816 -25.01 -0.10 22.53
C GLY A 816 -25.60 0.39 23.86
N ASP A 817 -25.64 -0.50 24.87
CA ASP A 817 -26.33 -0.34 26.17
C ASP A 817 -25.79 0.73 27.14
N SER A 818 -24.74 1.47 26.79
CA SER A 818 -24.16 2.50 27.67
C SER A 818 -24.61 3.90 27.28
N TRP A 819 -25.76 4.35 27.78
CA TRP A 819 -26.25 5.72 27.59
C TRP A 819 -26.48 6.43 28.92
N THR A 820 -25.86 7.61 29.08
CA THR A 820 -26.16 8.59 30.12
C THR A 820 -26.45 9.93 29.48
N ASP A 821 -27.57 10.50 29.89
CA ASP A 821 -28.10 11.81 29.50
C ASP A 821 -27.12 12.95 29.85
N PRO A 822 -26.56 13.67 28.87
CA PRO A 822 -25.81 14.90 29.14
C PRO A 822 -26.80 16.02 29.49
N SER A 823 -26.63 16.58 30.68
CA SER A 823 -27.37 17.72 31.25
C SER A 823 -27.58 18.92 30.31
N ASP A 824 -28.51 19.81 30.68
CA ASP A 824 -28.99 21.00 29.93
C ASP A 824 -27.94 21.69 28.99
N PRO A 825 -28.08 21.53 27.66
CA PRO A 825 -27.10 21.97 26.66
C PRO A 825 -27.02 23.49 26.50
N THR A 826 -28.06 24.25 26.89
CA THR A 826 -28.09 25.71 26.69
C THR A 826 -27.17 26.41 27.69
N ALA A 827 -27.19 25.93 28.95
CA ALA A 827 -26.27 26.35 30.00
C ALA A 827 -24.84 25.85 29.76
N ILE A 828 -24.68 24.64 29.20
CA ILE A 828 -23.37 24.11 28.79
C ILE A 828 -22.79 24.94 27.64
N ALA A 829 -23.59 25.33 26.64
CA ALA A 829 -23.15 26.15 25.52
C ALA A 829 -22.61 27.51 25.95
N GLU A 830 -23.31 28.18 26.88
CA GLU A 830 -22.84 29.47 27.40
C GLU A 830 -21.54 29.31 28.22
N ASN A 831 -21.46 28.31 29.09
CA ASN A 831 -20.26 28.04 29.90
C ASN A 831 -19.06 27.59 29.04
N GLU A 832 -19.28 26.78 28.01
CA GLU A 832 -18.24 26.31 27.08
C GLU A 832 -17.73 27.43 26.17
N LEU A 833 -18.60 28.32 25.67
CA LEU A 833 -18.15 29.49 24.90
C LEU A 833 -17.31 30.44 25.76
N ILE A 834 -17.72 30.70 27.00
CA ILE A 834 -16.95 31.52 27.94
C ILE A 834 -15.63 30.82 28.30
N GLY A 835 -15.67 29.51 28.53
CA GLY A 835 -14.48 28.68 28.78
C GLY A 835 -13.49 28.69 27.60
N ALA A 836 -13.99 28.57 26.38
CA ALA A 836 -13.21 28.68 25.15
C ALA A 836 -12.56 30.07 25.03
N ALA A 837 -13.30 31.15 25.28
CA ALA A 837 -12.77 32.52 25.26
C ALA A 837 -11.63 32.73 26.27
N ASN A 838 -11.77 32.18 27.48
CA ASN A 838 -10.75 32.24 28.53
C ASN A 838 -9.52 31.37 28.18
N SER A 839 -9.73 30.19 27.60
CA SER A 839 -8.65 29.30 27.15
C SER A 839 -7.81 29.92 26.03
N ILE A 840 -8.47 30.58 25.07
CA ILE A 840 -7.82 31.32 23.99
C ILE A 840 -7.02 32.50 24.55
N GLU A 841 -7.54 33.22 25.55
CA GLU A 841 -6.83 34.30 26.24
C GLU A 841 -5.57 33.79 26.93
N ALA A 842 -5.64 32.66 27.63
CA ALA A 842 -4.47 32.03 28.25
C ALA A 842 -3.42 31.63 27.19
N ALA A 843 -3.84 31.10 26.03
CA ALA A 843 -2.94 30.77 24.93
C ALA A 843 -2.27 32.02 24.31
N ALA A 844 -3.03 33.12 24.14
CA ALA A 844 -2.51 34.40 23.66
C ALA A 844 -1.48 35.02 24.64
N VAL A 845 -1.74 34.93 25.95
CA VAL A 845 -0.81 35.36 27.00
C VAL A 845 0.45 34.48 26.99
N LYS A 846 0.33 33.17 26.83
CA LYS A 846 1.47 32.25 26.72
C LYS A 846 2.36 32.60 25.52
N LEU A 847 1.78 32.96 24.37
CA LEU A 847 2.51 33.49 23.20
C LEU A 847 3.24 34.82 23.49
N SER A 848 2.71 35.65 24.38
CA SER A 848 3.33 36.95 24.74
C SER A 848 4.60 36.82 25.58
N GLN A 849 4.75 35.71 26.30
CA GLN A 849 5.89 35.44 27.18
C GLN A 849 7.07 34.78 26.47
N LEU A 850 6.88 34.34 25.21
CA LEU A 850 7.91 33.69 24.42
C LEU A 850 8.84 34.73 23.78
N ARG A 851 10.15 34.53 23.94
CA ARG A 851 11.19 35.33 23.28
C ARG A 851 11.67 34.63 22.01
N PRO A 852 11.89 35.35 20.89
CA PRO A 852 12.52 34.79 19.71
C PRO A 852 13.96 34.32 20.02
N ARG A 853 14.50 33.42 19.18
CA ARG A 853 15.91 32.97 19.26
C ARG A 853 16.82 34.20 19.31
N GLN A 854 17.82 34.21 20.19
CA GLN A 854 18.76 35.33 20.35
C GLN A 854 19.43 35.67 19.01
N ALA A 855 18.93 36.72 18.33
CA ALA A 855 19.61 37.36 17.22
C ALA A 855 20.52 38.45 17.77
N GLN A 856 21.83 38.19 17.72
CA GLN A 856 22.85 39.19 17.93
C GLN A 856 22.97 40.04 16.66
N LYS A 857 22.08 41.04 16.48
CA LYS A 857 22.32 42.31 15.76
C LYS A 857 21.04 43.16 15.71
N VAL A 858 21.25 44.46 15.90
CA VAL A 858 20.27 45.54 15.79
C VAL A 858 19.98 45.81 14.31
N ASP A 859 18.74 45.60 13.89
CA ASP A 859 18.14 46.22 12.71
C ASP A 859 16.66 46.52 13.04
N ASP A 860 16.16 47.71 12.66
CA ASP A 860 14.84 48.24 13.06
C ASP A 860 13.67 47.61 12.28
N SER A 861 13.86 46.40 11.74
CA SER A 861 12.83 45.60 11.05
C SER A 861 12.51 44.33 11.85
N LEU A 862 11.23 44.04 12.05
CA LEU A 862 10.80 42.84 12.78
C LEU A 862 11.41 41.59 12.13
N THR A 863 12.11 40.78 12.92
CA THR A 863 12.63 39.48 12.47
C THR A 863 11.47 38.57 12.04
N PHE A 864 11.69 37.64 11.12
CA PHE A 864 10.66 36.71 10.64
C PHE A 864 9.87 36.06 11.80
N ASP A 865 10.59 35.62 12.85
CA ASP A 865 10.01 35.05 14.07
C ASP A 865 9.06 36.03 14.79
N GLU A 866 9.38 37.32 14.82
CA GLU A 866 8.54 38.37 15.41
C GLU A 866 7.31 38.66 14.56
N GLN A 867 7.41 38.57 13.23
CA GLN A 867 6.26 38.72 12.32
C GLN A 867 5.26 37.56 12.50
N ILE A 868 5.76 36.32 12.62
CA ILE A 868 4.93 35.14 12.91
C ILE A 868 4.26 35.25 14.27
N LEU A 869 5.01 35.61 15.32
CA LEU A 869 4.48 35.80 16.68
C LEU A 869 3.44 36.92 16.74
N ALA A 870 3.67 38.04 16.07
CA ALA A 870 2.72 39.16 16.01
C ALA A 870 1.42 38.75 15.28
N ALA A 871 1.53 38.04 14.17
CA ALA A 871 0.38 37.54 13.43
C ALA A 871 -0.42 36.48 14.21
N ALA A 872 0.26 35.53 14.88
CA ALA A 872 -0.41 34.55 15.76
C ALA A 872 -1.15 35.21 16.94
N LYS A 873 -0.58 36.26 17.54
CA LYS A 873 -1.24 37.06 18.59
C LYS A 873 -2.47 37.80 18.07
N SER A 874 -2.37 38.39 16.89
CA SER A 874 -3.49 39.05 16.22
C SER A 874 -4.65 38.09 15.99
N ILE A 875 -4.36 36.87 15.51
CA ILE A 875 -5.35 35.81 15.33
C ILE A 875 -6.01 35.45 16.66
N ALA A 876 -5.23 35.15 17.72
CA ALA A 876 -5.80 34.76 19.00
C ALA A 876 -6.72 35.85 19.60
N THR A 877 -6.35 37.13 19.46
CA THR A 877 -7.17 38.27 19.92
C THR A 877 -8.46 38.43 19.11
N ALA A 878 -8.37 38.27 17.79
CA ALA A 878 -9.54 38.33 16.91
C ALA A 878 -10.52 37.17 17.20
N VAL A 879 -10.00 35.96 17.43
CA VAL A 879 -10.82 34.79 17.78
C VAL A 879 -11.45 34.95 19.17
N GLN A 880 -10.74 35.52 20.15
CA GLN A 880 -11.32 35.83 21.45
C GLN A 880 -12.52 36.79 21.33
N THR A 881 -12.39 37.81 20.47
CA THR A 881 -13.47 38.78 20.20
C THR A 881 -14.65 38.09 19.50
N LEU A 882 -14.37 37.17 18.58
CA LEU A 882 -15.36 36.36 17.88
C LEU A 882 -16.17 35.50 18.86
N VAL A 883 -15.51 34.73 19.74
CA VAL A 883 -16.19 33.84 20.69
C VAL A 883 -17.06 34.64 21.67
N LYS A 884 -16.58 35.81 22.13
CA LYS A 884 -17.39 36.75 22.95
C LYS A 884 -18.60 37.28 22.20
N ALA A 885 -18.47 37.59 20.91
CA ALA A 885 -19.60 38.00 20.07
C ALA A 885 -20.58 36.85 19.84
N ALA A 886 -20.11 35.61 19.71
CA ALA A 886 -20.95 34.42 19.57
C ALA A 886 -21.77 34.16 20.84
N SER A 887 -21.18 34.29 22.03
CA SER A 887 -21.91 34.22 23.30
C SER A 887 -22.98 35.31 23.40
N ALA A 888 -22.68 36.53 22.96
CA ALA A 888 -23.66 37.62 22.95
C ALA A 888 -24.82 37.34 21.98
N ALA A 889 -24.54 36.79 20.80
CA ALA A 889 -25.54 36.41 19.82
C ALA A 889 -26.44 35.26 20.33
N GLN A 890 -25.87 34.24 20.97
CA GLN A 890 -26.66 33.17 21.61
C GLN A 890 -27.57 33.71 22.72
N ARG A 891 -27.03 34.58 23.60
CA ARG A 891 -27.82 35.17 24.69
C ARG A 891 -28.97 36.01 24.16
N GLU A 892 -28.75 36.73 23.06
CA GLU A 892 -29.79 37.50 22.38
C GLU A 892 -30.90 36.59 21.82
N LEU A 893 -30.55 35.44 21.23
CA LEU A 893 -31.52 34.47 20.72
C LEU A 893 -32.42 33.88 21.82
N VAL A 894 -31.84 33.56 22.98
CA VAL A 894 -32.59 33.09 24.16
C VAL A 894 -33.50 34.20 24.69
N ALA A 895 -32.99 35.43 24.80
CA ALA A 895 -33.76 36.58 25.28
C ALA A 895 -34.91 36.98 24.34
N GLN A 896 -34.77 36.75 23.04
CA GLN A 896 -35.81 36.99 22.03
C GLN A 896 -36.87 35.89 21.96
N GLY A 897 -36.72 34.80 22.73
CA GLY A 897 -37.62 33.64 22.66
C GLY A 897 -37.51 32.85 21.35
N ARG A 898 -36.42 33.06 20.58
CA ARG A 898 -36.10 32.30 19.36
C ARG A 898 -35.32 31.01 19.65
N LEU A 899 -34.89 30.84 20.90
CA LEU A 899 -34.33 29.62 21.47
C LEU A 899 -35.04 29.30 22.78
N GLU A 900 -35.49 28.06 22.96
CA GLU A 900 -35.97 27.55 24.25
C GLU A 900 -34.84 27.56 25.28
N ALA A 901 -35.15 28.01 26.50
CA ALA A 901 -34.16 28.05 27.59
C ALA A 901 -33.78 26.65 28.10
N HIS A 902 -34.66 25.66 27.93
CA HIS A 902 -34.46 24.26 28.31
C HIS A 902 -35.01 23.35 27.20
N PRO A 903 -34.28 23.18 26.08
CA PRO A 903 -34.74 22.40 24.95
C PRO A 903 -34.71 20.91 25.27
N ALA A 904 -35.80 20.20 24.98
CA ALA A 904 -35.84 18.74 25.16
C ALA A 904 -34.82 18.05 24.23
N PHE A 905 -34.29 16.89 24.65
CA PHE A 905 -33.33 16.11 23.87
C PHE A 905 -33.85 15.86 22.44
N ALA A 906 -32.96 16.02 21.44
CA ALA A 906 -33.26 15.90 20.01
C ALA A 906 -34.22 16.95 19.41
N THR A 907 -34.57 18.02 20.12
CA THR A 907 -35.20 19.22 19.50
C THR A 907 -34.20 20.00 18.65
N ASP A 908 -34.70 20.83 17.74
CA ASP A 908 -33.87 21.66 16.86
C ASP A 908 -33.07 22.73 17.63
N ASP A 909 -33.49 23.08 18.84
CA ASP A 909 -32.79 23.99 19.75
C ASP A 909 -31.67 23.28 20.51
N TYR A 910 -31.88 22.03 20.92
CA TYR A 910 -30.85 21.16 21.51
C TYR A 910 -29.69 20.96 20.53
N GLN A 911 -30.00 20.57 19.29
CA GLN A 911 -28.99 20.27 18.27
C GLN A 911 -28.23 21.50 17.79
N TRP A 912 -28.90 22.66 17.74
CA TRP A 912 -28.22 23.91 17.43
C TRP A 912 -27.23 24.28 18.53
N SER A 913 -27.60 24.11 19.80
CA SER A 913 -26.74 24.40 20.96
C SER A 913 -25.51 23.47 21.00
N GLU A 914 -25.68 22.18 20.76
CA GLU A 914 -24.60 21.19 20.58
C GLU A 914 -23.68 21.52 19.37
N GLY A 915 -24.27 21.93 18.24
CA GLY A 915 -23.53 22.39 17.06
C GLY A 915 -22.68 23.64 17.35
N LEU A 916 -23.20 24.54 18.19
CA LEU A 916 -22.48 25.74 18.62
C LEU A 916 -21.35 25.42 19.63
N ILE A 917 -21.58 24.49 20.56
CA ILE A 917 -20.56 23.98 21.50
C ILE A 917 -19.41 23.33 20.74
N SER A 918 -19.73 22.42 19.82
CA SER A 918 -18.71 21.72 19.04
C SER A 918 -17.91 22.68 18.17
N ALA A 919 -18.56 23.64 17.50
CA ALA A 919 -17.88 24.68 16.72
C ALA A 919 -16.95 25.54 17.60
N SER A 920 -17.38 25.92 18.81
CA SER A 920 -16.55 26.74 19.71
C SER A 920 -15.35 25.98 20.28
N ARG A 921 -15.51 24.69 20.62
CA ARG A 921 -14.41 23.81 21.04
C ARG A 921 -13.39 23.61 19.92
N LEU A 922 -13.85 23.42 18.68
CA LEU A 922 -12.98 23.33 17.50
C LEU A 922 -12.16 24.61 17.31
N VAL A 923 -12.79 25.78 17.46
CA VAL A 923 -12.10 27.08 17.40
C VAL A 923 -11.02 27.19 18.49
N ALA A 924 -11.33 26.83 19.74
CA ALA A 924 -10.37 26.87 20.84
C ALA A 924 -9.18 25.92 20.62
N ALA A 925 -9.45 24.69 20.18
CA ALA A 925 -8.43 23.69 19.87
C ALA A 925 -7.53 24.14 18.71
N ALA A 926 -8.11 24.69 17.64
CA ALA A 926 -7.38 25.20 16.49
C ALA A 926 -6.44 26.36 16.88
N VAL A 927 -6.89 27.28 17.74
CA VAL A 927 -6.03 28.36 18.24
C VAL A 927 -4.91 27.81 19.11
N HIS A 928 -5.17 26.79 19.93
CA HIS A 928 -4.11 26.14 20.72
C HIS A 928 -3.04 25.51 19.82
N GLN A 929 -3.46 24.76 18.80
CA GLN A 929 -2.55 24.15 17.82
C GLN A 929 -1.76 25.22 17.05
N LEU A 930 -2.39 26.35 16.70
CA LEU A 930 -1.69 27.49 16.09
C LEU A 930 -0.63 28.07 17.05
N CYS A 931 -0.96 28.25 18.33
CA CYS A 931 -0.01 28.77 19.32
C CYS A 931 1.18 27.81 19.51
N GLU A 932 0.92 26.51 19.52
CA GLU A 932 1.95 25.47 19.61
C GLU A 932 2.82 25.41 18.35
N ALA A 933 2.22 25.47 17.16
CA ALA A 933 2.95 25.48 15.90
C ALA A 933 3.81 26.74 15.76
N ALA A 934 3.28 27.92 16.12
CA ALA A 934 4.05 29.16 16.12
C ALA A 934 5.20 29.10 17.13
N ASN A 935 4.97 28.56 18.32
CA ASN A 935 6.02 28.36 19.33
C ASN A 935 7.10 27.38 18.84
N ALA A 936 6.70 26.24 18.29
CA ALA A 936 7.62 25.23 17.78
C ALA A 936 8.45 25.75 16.59
N LEU A 937 7.87 26.61 15.74
CA LEU A 937 8.57 27.18 14.59
C LEU A 937 9.62 28.21 15.03
N VAL A 938 9.28 29.09 15.97
CA VAL A 938 10.23 30.05 16.55
C VAL A 938 11.37 29.33 17.29
N GLN A 939 11.10 28.15 17.84
CA GLN A 939 12.13 27.28 18.42
C GLN A 939 12.83 26.39 17.38
N GLY A 940 12.38 26.40 16.12
CA GLY A 940 12.78 25.58 14.96
C GLY A 940 12.72 24.08 15.15
N HIS A 941 11.68 23.62 15.84
CA HIS A 941 11.31 22.21 15.98
C HIS A 941 10.15 21.83 15.04
N SER A 942 9.65 22.74 14.21
CA SER A 942 8.55 22.49 13.28
C SER A 942 8.75 23.18 11.93
N SER A 943 8.04 22.71 10.90
CA SER A 943 8.04 23.30 9.56
C SER A 943 7.01 24.42 9.40
N GLU A 944 7.27 25.30 8.43
CA GLU A 944 6.39 26.38 7.99
C GLU A 944 5.05 25.82 7.49
N GLU A 945 5.05 24.64 6.87
CA GLU A 945 3.83 23.95 6.42
C GLU A 945 2.88 23.61 7.58
N LYS A 946 3.41 23.18 8.73
CA LYS A 946 2.59 22.89 9.93
C LYS A 946 1.95 24.16 10.45
N LEU A 947 2.67 25.29 10.44
CA LEU A 947 2.13 26.58 10.83
C LEU A 947 1.02 27.05 9.88
N ILE A 948 1.23 26.93 8.57
CA ILE A 948 0.22 27.25 7.55
C ILE A 948 -1.04 26.40 7.74
N SER A 949 -0.88 25.10 8.02
CA SER A 949 -1.99 24.19 8.30
C SER A 949 -2.79 24.63 9.52
N ALA A 950 -2.11 24.94 10.63
CA ALA A 950 -2.77 25.39 11.86
C ALA A 950 -3.50 26.73 11.66
N ALA A 951 -2.92 27.67 10.91
CA ALA A 951 -3.55 28.94 10.58
C ALA A 951 -4.82 28.77 9.74
N LYS A 952 -4.78 27.88 8.74
CA LYS A 952 -5.96 27.52 7.93
C LYS A 952 -7.05 26.84 8.76
N GLN A 953 -6.67 25.97 9.69
CA GLN A 953 -7.63 25.31 10.60
C GLN A 953 -8.36 26.31 11.50
N VAL A 954 -7.67 27.37 11.97
CA VAL A 954 -8.31 28.47 12.72
C VAL A 954 -9.32 29.22 11.84
N ALA A 955 -8.96 29.52 10.59
CA ALA A 955 -9.89 30.17 9.64
C ALA A 955 -11.13 29.30 9.37
N SER A 956 -10.94 28.00 9.15
CA SER A 956 -12.01 27.03 8.93
C SER A 956 -12.95 26.90 10.13
N SER A 957 -12.40 26.74 11.34
CA SER A 957 -13.19 26.61 12.57
C SER A 957 -13.96 27.90 12.87
N THR A 958 -13.37 29.06 12.55
CA THR A 958 -14.03 30.37 12.65
C THR A 958 -15.22 30.49 11.69
N ALA A 959 -15.05 30.06 10.44
CA ALA A 959 -16.13 29.98 9.47
C ALA A 959 -17.25 29.02 9.93
N HIS A 960 -16.92 27.87 10.52
CA HIS A 960 -17.88 26.96 11.16
C HIS A 960 -18.71 27.66 12.23
N LEU A 961 -18.07 28.39 13.13
CA LEU A 961 -18.76 29.11 14.20
C LEU A 961 -19.69 30.21 13.66
N LEU A 962 -19.27 30.94 12.61
CA LEU A 962 -20.08 31.97 11.97
C LEU A 962 -21.35 31.40 11.32
N VAL A 963 -21.21 30.29 10.58
CA VAL A 963 -22.35 29.61 9.94
C VAL A 963 -23.30 29.07 11.01
N ALA A 964 -22.78 28.43 12.07
CA ALA A 964 -23.59 27.92 13.17
C ALA A 964 -24.43 29.03 13.84
N CYS A 965 -23.83 30.21 14.08
CA CYS A 965 -24.55 31.35 14.64
C CYS A 965 -25.62 31.91 13.67
N LYS A 966 -25.36 31.89 12.35
CA LYS A 966 -26.26 32.46 11.33
C LYS A 966 -27.60 31.74 11.19
N VAL A 967 -27.69 30.44 11.50
CA VAL A 967 -28.88 29.61 11.23
C VAL A 967 -30.16 30.14 11.90
N LYS A 968 -30.05 30.78 13.07
CA LYS A 968 -31.22 31.26 13.84
C LYS A 968 -31.24 32.76 14.13
N SER A 969 -30.19 33.51 13.76
CA SER A 969 -30.03 34.96 14.03
C SER A 969 -30.55 35.86 12.92
N ASP A 970 -31.08 37.03 13.28
CA ASP A 970 -31.29 38.12 12.30
C ASP A 970 -29.95 38.76 11.91
N LEU A 971 -29.76 38.96 10.61
CA LEU A 971 -28.53 39.50 10.03
C LEU A 971 -28.27 40.95 10.44
N ASP A 972 -29.32 41.70 10.76
CA ASP A 972 -29.24 43.10 11.21
C ASP A 972 -29.06 43.24 12.73
N SER A 973 -28.98 42.13 13.48
CA SER A 973 -28.71 42.18 14.92
C SER A 973 -27.33 42.77 15.19
N ARG A 974 -27.25 43.61 16.22
CA ARG A 974 -26.00 44.23 16.68
C ARG A 974 -24.97 43.18 17.13
N ALA A 975 -25.41 42.05 17.69
CA ALA A 975 -24.52 40.95 18.05
C ALA A 975 -24.00 40.23 16.80
N MET A 976 -24.85 40.04 15.78
CA MET A 976 -24.48 39.39 14.52
C MET A 976 -23.51 40.25 13.69
N GLN A 977 -23.69 41.57 13.64
CA GLN A 977 -22.74 42.48 12.99
C GLN A 977 -21.35 42.49 13.68
N ARG A 978 -21.33 42.42 15.02
CA ARG A 978 -20.07 42.28 15.79
C ARG A 978 -19.41 40.91 15.53
N LEU A 979 -20.22 39.86 15.40
CA LEU A 979 -19.72 38.53 15.07
C LEU A 979 -19.10 38.49 13.67
N GLN A 980 -19.77 39.06 12.66
CA GLN A 980 -19.25 39.14 11.30
C GLN A 980 -17.96 39.96 11.20
N SER A 981 -17.89 41.12 11.87
CA SER A 981 -16.66 41.94 11.88
C SER A 981 -15.49 41.23 12.58
N ALA A 982 -15.74 40.54 13.69
CA ALA A 982 -14.73 39.71 14.35
C ALA A 982 -14.28 38.53 13.47
N GLY A 983 -15.22 37.88 12.78
CA GLY A 983 -14.95 36.82 11.81
C GLY A 983 -14.07 37.28 10.65
N HIS A 984 -14.35 38.46 10.10
CA HIS A 984 -13.51 39.07 9.07
C HIS A 984 -12.10 39.39 9.60
N ALA A 985 -11.99 39.90 10.83
CA ALA A 985 -10.69 40.18 11.44
C ALA A 985 -9.85 38.90 11.59
N VAL A 986 -10.45 37.78 12.00
CA VAL A 986 -9.77 36.48 12.07
C VAL A 986 -9.28 36.04 10.69
N LYS A 987 -10.15 36.11 9.67
CA LYS A 987 -9.81 35.74 8.29
C LYS A 987 -8.60 36.55 7.77
N THR A 988 -8.62 37.86 7.94
CA THR A 988 -7.53 38.72 7.47
C THR A 988 -6.23 38.44 8.23
N ALA A 989 -6.29 38.18 9.53
CA ALA A 989 -5.12 37.86 10.34
C ALA A 989 -4.51 36.49 9.97
N THR A 990 -5.33 35.48 9.67
CA THR A 990 -4.86 34.17 9.21
C THR A 990 -4.27 34.23 7.80
N GLU A 991 -4.88 34.99 6.87
CA GLU A 991 -4.33 35.22 5.53
C GLU A 991 -2.95 35.88 5.59
N HIS A 992 -2.79 36.91 6.43
CA HIS A 992 -1.51 37.60 6.61
C HIS A 992 -0.42 36.66 7.17
N LEU A 993 -0.77 35.80 8.13
CA LEU A 993 0.16 34.78 8.66
C LEU A 993 0.58 33.76 7.58
N VAL A 994 -0.37 33.30 6.77
CA VAL A 994 -0.09 32.35 5.67
C VAL A 994 0.81 32.99 4.62
N MET A 995 0.60 34.27 4.28
CA MET A 995 1.48 34.99 3.35
C MET A 995 2.89 35.16 3.92
N ALA A 996 3.02 35.52 5.20
CA ALA A 996 4.32 35.61 5.87
C ALA A 996 5.07 34.27 5.86
N ALA A 997 4.39 33.17 6.22
CA ALA A 997 4.97 31.83 6.21
C ALA A 997 5.36 31.35 4.80
N ARG A 998 4.55 31.64 3.77
CA ARG A 998 4.87 31.30 2.36
C ARG A 998 6.06 32.07 1.81
N SER A 999 6.22 33.34 2.20
CA SER A 999 7.36 34.16 1.76
C SER A 999 8.69 33.58 2.24
N ALA A 1000 8.72 32.97 3.43
CA ALA A 1000 9.92 32.30 3.94
C ALA A 1000 10.25 31.00 3.18
N ILE A 1001 9.24 30.20 2.82
CA ILE A 1001 9.43 28.96 2.03
C ILE A 1001 10.07 29.28 0.66
N HIS A 1002 9.68 30.39 0.03
CA HIS A 1002 10.15 30.76 -1.30
C HIS A 1002 11.60 31.28 -1.33
N GLU A 1003 12.15 31.73 -0.19
CA GLU A 1003 13.58 32.08 -0.09
C GLU A 1003 14.47 30.83 -0.01
N ASP A 1004 13.99 29.73 0.57
CA ASP A 1004 14.70 28.43 0.59
C ASP A 1004 14.52 27.64 -0.73
N GLU A 1005 13.40 27.81 -1.44
CA GLU A 1005 13.10 27.15 -2.73
C GLU A 1005 13.67 27.86 -3.98
N ARG A 1006 14.79 28.57 -3.90
CA ARG A 1006 15.58 28.89 -5.11
C ARG A 1006 16.20 27.60 -5.66
N THR A 1007 15.35 26.79 -6.27
CA THR A 1007 15.70 25.64 -7.08
C THR A 1007 16.69 26.07 -8.14
N LEU A 1008 17.84 25.40 -8.16
CA LEU A 1008 18.86 25.51 -9.20
C LEU A 1008 18.25 25.15 -10.55
N ILE A 1009 17.66 26.13 -11.24
CA ILE A 1009 17.35 26.01 -12.67
C ILE A 1009 18.69 26.12 -13.38
N ILE A 1010 19.29 24.96 -13.70
CA ILE A 1010 20.44 24.88 -14.59
C ILE A 1010 19.96 25.35 -15.97
N SER A 1011 20.15 26.63 -16.24
CA SER A 1011 19.89 27.21 -17.57
C SER A 1011 20.85 26.59 -18.57
N GLN A 1012 20.34 25.93 -19.61
CA GLN A 1012 21.11 25.30 -20.69
C GLN A 1012 21.94 26.30 -21.55
N ARG A 1013 22.03 27.57 -21.18
CA ARG A 1013 22.89 28.56 -21.85
C ARG A 1013 24.25 28.65 -21.16
N MET A 1014 25.30 28.19 -21.87
CA MET A 1014 26.71 28.09 -21.42
C MET A 1014 27.29 29.32 -20.69
N VAL A 1015 26.80 30.54 -20.95
CA VAL A 1015 27.34 31.77 -20.34
C VAL A 1015 26.65 32.12 -19.00
N SER A 1016 25.42 31.65 -18.78
CA SER A 1016 24.69 31.87 -17.51
C SER A 1016 25.10 30.86 -16.43
N GLY A 1017 25.51 29.65 -16.82
CA GLY A 1017 25.94 28.61 -15.89
C GLY A 1017 27.27 28.93 -15.19
N ILE A 1018 28.19 29.64 -15.86
CA ILE A 1018 29.48 30.03 -15.26
C ILE A 1018 29.28 31.06 -14.15
N ALA A 1019 28.37 32.03 -14.34
CA ALA A 1019 28.06 33.01 -13.31
C ALA A 1019 27.43 32.37 -12.07
N GLN A 1020 26.50 31.41 -12.24
CA GLN A 1020 25.89 30.68 -11.13
C GLN A 1020 26.90 29.77 -10.39
N VAL A 1021 27.82 29.14 -11.12
CA VAL A 1021 28.89 28.33 -10.52
C VAL A 1021 29.88 29.21 -9.75
N MET A 1022 30.23 30.39 -10.27
CA MET A 1022 31.10 31.34 -9.58
C MET A 1022 30.44 31.89 -8.31
N ASP A 1023 29.15 32.24 -8.35
CA ASP A 1023 28.40 32.75 -7.20
C ASP A 1023 28.25 31.67 -6.11
N ALA A 1024 28.02 30.42 -6.52
CA ALA A 1024 28.02 29.27 -5.62
C ALA A 1024 29.42 28.98 -5.03
N GLN A 1025 30.48 29.09 -5.83
CA GLN A 1025 31.87 28.95 -5.36
C GLN A 1025 32.25 30.07 -4.38
N GLU A 1026 31.79 31.30 -4.61
CA GLU A 1026 31.99 32.42 -3.68
C GLU A 1026 31.29 32.15 -2.34
N GLN A 1027 30.04 31.65 -2.37
CA GLN A 1027 29.32 31.28 -1.14
C GLN A 1027 30.01 30.14 -0.38
N VAL A 1028 30.52 29.13 -1.08
CA VAL A 1028 31.30 28.04 -0.46
C VAL A 1028 32.55 28.61 0.22
N LEU A 1029 33.34 29.43 -0.48
CA LEU A 1029 34.54 30.06 0.08
C LEU A 1029 34.23 30.96 1.28
N ARG A 1030 33.10 31.66 1.25
CA ARG A 1030 32.64 32.50 2.36
C ARG A 1030 32.28 31.66 3.58
N LYS A 1031 31.52 30.57 3.39
CA LYS A 1031 31.17 29.65 4.49
C LYS A 1031 32.37 28.89 5.03
N GLU A 1032 33.34 28.52 4.19
CA GLU A 1032 34.60 27.94 4.65
C GLU A 1032 35.40 28.91 5.52
N ARG A 1033 35.44 30.20 5.15
CA ARG A 1033 36.10 31.24 5.93
C ARG A 1033 35.40 31.46 7.28
N GLU A 1034 34.08 31.49 7.30
CA GLU A 1034 33.27 31.58 8.52
C GLU A 1034 33.45 30.35 9.42
N LEU A 1035 33.54 29.15 8.83
CA LEU A 1035 33.81 27.91 9.56
C LEU A 1035 35.20 27.92 10.21
N ILE A 1036 36.23 28.39 9.48
CA ILE A 1036 37.59 28.54 10.03
C ILE A 1036 37.60 29.55 11.19
N GLU A 1037 36.87 30.66 11.05
CA GLU A 1037 36.77 31.66 12.11
C GLU A 1037 36.01 31.13 13.34
N ALA A 1038 34.94 30.36 13.13
CA ALA A 1038 34.19 29.69 14.18
C ALA A 1038 35.03 28.63 14.90
N ARG A 1039 35.82 27.83 14.16
CA ARG A 1039 36.78 26.88 14.72
C ARG A 1039 37.88 27.57 15.51
N GLY A 1040 38.37 28.72 15.04
CA GLY A 1040 39.33 29.55 15.77
C GLY A 1040 38.77 30.09 17.08
N LYS A 1041 37.52 30.57 17.07
CA LYS A 1041 36.80 31.01 18.29
C LYS A 1041 36.56 29.84 19.25
N LEU A 1042 36.19 28.66 18.75
CA LEU A 1042 36.02 27.44 19.55
C LEU A 1042 37.34 27.00 20.17
N ALA A 1043 38.44 27.02 19.41
CA ALA A 1043 39.78 26.69 19.91
C ALA A 1043 40.26 27.69 20.97
N ALA A 1044 40.01 28.99 20.78
CA ALA A 1044 40.31 30.03 21.76
C ALA A 1044 39.48 29.88 23.04
N LEU A 1045 38.18 29.56 22.92
CA LEU A 1045 37.29 29.26 24.04
C LEU A 1045 37.73 28.01 24.80
N ASN A 1046 38.08 26.94 24.09
CA ASN A 1046 38.60 25.71 24.71
C ASN A 1046 39.94 25.96 25.41
N LYS A 1047 40.85 26.73 24.80
CA LYS A 1047 42.13 27.12 25.43
C LYS A 1047 41.92 27.96 26.70
N ALA A 1048 41.04 28.96 26.64
CA ALA A 1048 40.67 29.76 27.80
C ALA A 1048 39.96 28.96 28.90
N ARG A 1049 39.25 27.88 28.52
CA ARG A 1049 38.58 26.96 29.44
C ARG A 1049 39.58 26.01 30.13
N TYR A 1050 40.61 25.56 29.41
CA TYR A 1050 41.74 24.80 29.97
C TYR A 1050 42.61 25.64 30.92
N GLU A 1051 42.91 26.89 30.55
CA GLU A 1051 43.68 27.83 31.40
C GLU A 1051 42.93 28.22 32.70
N ARG A 1052 41.60 28.06 32.74
CA ARG A 1052 40.75 28.34 33.91
C ARG A 1052 40.40 27.12 34.77
N GLY A 1053 40.90 25.92 34.44
CA GLY A 1053 40.78 24.73 35.31
C GLY A 1053 39.35 24.23 35.59
N MET A 1054 38.37 24.55 34.74
CA MET A 1054 36.99 24.06 34.91
C MET A 1054 36.76 22.77 34.12
N SER A 1055 36.99 21.61 34.75
CA SER A 1055 36.49 20.32 34.27
C SER A 1055 34.99 20.20 34.54
N PRO A 1056 34.15 19.79 33.57
CA PRO A 1056 32.76 19.50 33.84
C PRO A 1056 32.65 18.18 34.62
N ASN A 1057 32.17 18.26 35.87
CA ASN A 1057 31.54 17.14 36.54
C ASN A 1057 30.31 16.72 35.72
N THR A 1058 30.37 15.54 35.14
CA THR A 1058 29.18 14.80 34.71
C THR A 1058 29.00 13.64 35.67
N ASP A 1059 28.21 13.87 36.71
CA ASP A 1059 27.53 12.79 37.42
C ASP A 1059 26.46 12.21 36.48
N ARG A 1060 26.68 10.95 36.12
CA ARG A 1060 25.77 9.87 35.66
C ARG A 1060 24.77 10.14 34.52
#